data_AF-A0A0P1AC55-F1
#
_entry.id   AF-A0A0P1AC55-F1
#
_cell.length_a   1.000
_cell.length_b   1.000
_cell.length_c   1.000
_cell.angle_alpha   90.00
_cell.angle_beta   90.00
_cell.angle_gamma   90.00
#
_symmetry.space_group_name_H-M   'P 1'
#
loop_
_entity.id
_entity.type
_entity.pdbx_description
1 polymer ?
#
loop_
_entity_poly.entity_id
_entity_poly.type
_entity_poly.pdbx_seq_one_letter_code
_entity_poly.pdbx_strand_id
1 'polypeptide(L)'
;MARSSDGDSDDAMQHSKPLRQQKKLCDEAMELVNAGVAMQNASPPNTAGADAKLSRAVTLMEQALAIEYPTQEERDASQRLNNKMNRYVKMIRSQREKGATTGATGRGHNTKDNILPMDKLPATYNAVVELLTNSSAVGDVFQSLKTTFGFQEANVNNQKEHVLLMLTNFKLQEDEPNSNSEDHHHLDRQQELDMANKGIKRFHARIFANYIKWCKYVSTKPAFTSDPVVDIVLFFLIWGEAGNFRQMPECLCFLLHTLLPQASSRGGGKNPGDFLVEIIRPMYNEFKKDNDKKTAQGARAPHAEIRNYDDFNEFFWSKKCLKYNPTSIHEAFGEVDKKGRPKIIKKSFVEKRTWLRAIISFRRIFCFNCALFLAVCGFALNMVMYCPDTAILYGAELSNGDSRGFTVFGKNFTASDVTGVGSGDGAEDKSSSGDGPTCNQQMLATCLGMTYTSDIFDTIPIDFKALLQVVPFTDCVEKTTGRCGCYLDLIDNCFTETGQTLKVTEDELTFSSSSEFDQSMCVVNWRAAVESIIKKPGPGKLNCEICQLDIKALITNGKIGELISGLLSFGDGKPLETGDIDNPKRTDMGGLAMVGGGACLALVLACEFFNKISSRIASGYVGRSMPVPMRAYCRYTCFWLLLFACKLTFDYQYMIKALVETTLFIWYAKEDDYLPILCVYVRRTDFLLGLVGDFRLFCWI
;
A
#
# COMPACT_ATOMS: atom_id res chain seq x y z
N MET A 1 -16.39 33.42 16.04
CA MET A 1 -16.86 34.76 15.61
C MET A 1 -16.89 34.77 14.09
N ALA A 2 -18.04 34.45 13.50
CA ALA A 2 -18.30 34.59 12.05
C ALA A 2 -19.82 34.55 11.89
N ARG A 3 -20.47 35.67 12.20
CA ARG A 3 -21.91 35.86 12.07
C ARG A 3 -22.20 37.35 11.94
N SER A 4 -22.03 37.90 10.74
CA SER A 4 -22.64 39.14 10.25
C SER A 4 -22.01 39.55 8.90
N SER A 5 -22.58 39.12 7.78
CA SER A 5 -22.36 39.81 6.50
C SER A 5 -23.56 39.76 5.55
N ASP A 6 -24.69 39.16 5.95
CA ASP A 6 -25.89 39.09 5.09
C ASP A 6 -26.73 40.38 5.17
N GLY A 7 -26.44 41.30 6.10
CA GLY A 7 -27.18 42.56 6.26
C GLY A 7 -26.73 43.69 5.34
N ASP A 8 -25.42 43.88 5.14
CA ASP A 8 -24.88 45.06 4.42
C ASP A 8 -25.09 45.03 2.90
N SER A 9 -25.33 43.85 2.31
CA SER A 9 -25.42 43.73 0.84
C SER A 9 -26.75 44.20 0.25
N ASP A 10 -27.82 44.20 1.05
CA ASP A 10 -29.14 44.70 0.61
C ASP A 10 -29.23 46.23 0.74
N ASP A 11 -28.52 46.84 1.70
CA ASP A 11 -28.51 48.29 1.92
C ASP A 11 -27.73 49.04 0.82
N ALA A 12 -26.63 48.48 0.31
CA ALA A 12 -25.88 49.05 -0.81
C ALA A 12 -26.69 49.08 -2.13
N MET A 13 -27.51 48.05 -2.35
CA MET A 13 -28.39 47.96 -3.53
C MET A 13 -29.53 49.01 -3.48
N GLN A 14 -29.87 49.52 -2.29
CA GLN A 14 -30.84 50.60 -2.14
C GLN A 14 -30.27 52.00 -2.37
N HIS A 15 -28.96 52.28 -2.36
CA HIS A 15 -28.48 53.66 -2.53
C HIS A 15 -27.77 53.94 -3.86
N SER A 16 -27.35 52.91 -4.61
CA SER A 16 -26.65 53.08 -5.89
C SER A 16 -27.61 53.18 -7.09
N LYS A 17 -27.55 54.31 -7.83
CA LYS A 17 -28.28 54.51 -9.10
C LYS A 17 -27.92 53.45 -10.18
N PRO A 18 -26.64 53.14 -10.47
CA PRO A 18 -26.30 52.17 -11.51
C PRO A 18 -26.74 50.74 -11.18
N LEU A 19 -26.64 50.28 -9.92
CA LEU A 19 -27.10 48.94 -9.53
C LEU A 19 -28.63 48.78 -9.67
N ARG A 20 -29.40 49.82 -9.33
CA ARG A 20 -30.86 49.83 -9.54
C ARG A 20 -31.21 49.78 -11.02
N GLN A 21 -30.48 50.50 -11.86
CA GLN A 21 -30.68 50.50 -13.32
C GLN A 21 -30.37 49.12 -13.92
N GLN A 22 -29.28 48.47 -13.49
CA GLN A 22 -28.92 47.11 -13.89
C GLN A 22 -30.03 46.11 -13.55
N LYS A 23 -30.54 46.17 -12.31
CA LYS A 23 -31.64 45.29 -11.85
C LYS A 23 -32.90 45.49 -12.68
N LYS A 24 -33.31 46.75 -12.90
CA LYS A 24 -34.50 47.08 -13.71
C LYS A 24 -34.43 46.52 -15.13
N LEU A 25 -33.28 46.69 -15.81
CA LEU A 25 -33.08 46.15 -17.16
C LEU A 25 -33.08 44.62 -17.17
N CYS A 26 -32.51 43.98 -16.15
CA CYS A 26 -32.54 42.53 -16.02
C CYS A 26 -33.97 42.00 -15.83
N ASP A 27 -34.78 42.67 -14.99
CA ASP A 27 -36.16 42.25 -14.74
C ASP A 27 -37.03 42.40 -16.01
N GLU A 28 -36.91 43.53 -16.73
CA GLU A 28 -37.61 43.74 -18.01
C GLU A 28 -37.16 42.73 -19.08
N ALA A 29 -35.86 42.44 -19.16
CA ALA A 29 -35.35 41.44 -20.09
C ALA A 29 -35.87 40.02 -19.75
N MET A 30 -35.95 39.66 -18.48
CA MET A 30 -36.46 38.34 -18.06
C MET A 30 -37.95 38.17 -18.33
N GLU A 31 -38.76 39.23 -18.19
CA GLU A 31 -40.17 39.21 -18.57
C GLU A 31 -40.34 38.92 -20.07
N LEU A 32 -39.52 39.56 -20.91
CA LEU A 32 -39.50 39.32 -22.35
C LEU A 32 -39.01 37.90 -22.71
N VAL A 33 -38.03 37.35 -21.98
CA VAL A 33 -37.59 35.96 -22.17
C VAL A 33 -38.72 34.99 -21.85
N ASN A 34 -39.41 35.18 -20.73
CA ASN A 34 -40.53 34.33 -20.33
C ASN A 34 -41.67 34.40 -21.34
N ALA A 35 -42.01 35.61 -21.82
CA ALA A 35 -43.00 35.80 -22.87
C ALA A 35 -42.58 35.15 -24.21
N GLY A 36 -41.32 35.29 -24.61
CA GLY A 36 -40.79 34.68 -25.83
C GLY A 36 -40.81 33.15 -25.79
N VAL A 37 -40.40 32.56 -24.66
CA VAL A 37 -40.45 31.11 -24.46
C VAL A 37 -41.88 30.59 -24.41
N ALA A 38 -42.80 31.33 -23.78
CA ALA A 38 -44.22 30.97 -23.77
C ALA A 38 -44.82 31.00 -25.20
N MET A 39 -44.45 31.97 -26.03
CA MET A 39 -44.88 32.04 -27.44
C MET A 39 -44.28 30.94 -28.31
N GLN A 40 -43.04 30.51 -28.04
CA GLN A 40 -42.42 29.34 -28.68
C GLN A 40 -43.12 28.03 -28.32
N ASN A 41 -43.61 27.92 -27.08
CA ASN A 41 -44.28 26.72 -26.56
C ASN A 41 -45.81 26.75 -26.74
N ALA A 42 -46.38 27.80 -27.34
CA ALA A 42 -47.80 27.89 -27.62
C ALA A 42 -48.20 26.94 -28.77
N SER A 43 -49.47 26.53 -28.81
CA SER A 43 -50.05 25.72 -29.88
C SER A 43 -51.19 26.49 -30.55
N PRO A 44 -51.03 27.03 -31.78
CA PRO A 44 -49.84 26.94 -32.65
C PRO A 44 -48.69 27.87 -32.21
N PRO A 45 -47.42 27.49 -32.47
CA PRO A 45 -46.25 28.26 -32.03
C PRO A 45 -46.09 29.54 -32.85
N ASN A 46 -45.97 30.69 -32.16
CA ASN A 46 -45.71 31.99 -32.80
C ASN A 46 -44.22 32.30 -32.79
N THR A 47 -43.50 31.68 -33.73
CA THR A 47 -42.03 31.78 -33.83
C THR A 47 -41.54 33.19 -34.15
N ALA A 48 -42.24 33.94 -34.99
CA ALA A 48 -41.90 35.32 -35.34
C ALA A 48 -42.08 36.28 -34.15
N GLY A 49 -43.18 36.13 -33.39
CA GLY A 49 -43.41 36.90 -32.17
C GLY A 49 -42.40 36.57 -31.07
N ALA A 50 -42.06 35.29 -30.92
CA ALA A 50 -41.04 34.86 -29.97
C ALA A 50 -39.65 35.42 -30.31
N ASP A 51 -39.24 35.42 -31.58
CA ASP A 51 -37.94 35.96 -32.00
C ASP A 51 -37.83 37.47 -31.76
N ALA A 52 -38.90 38.23 -32.00
CA ALA A 52 -38.94 39.66 -31.72
C ALA A 52 -38.79 39.97 -30.22
N LYS A 53 -39.44 39.20 -29.34
CA LYS A 53 -39.36 39.35 -27.89
C LYS A 53 -37.99 38.96 -27.34
N LEU A 54 -37.42 37.84 -27.81
CA LEU A 54 -36.09 37.38 -27.43
C LEU A 54 -34.99 38.33 -27.93
N SER A 55 -35.15 38.91 -29.13
CA SER A 55 -34.23 39.93 -29.65
C SER A 55 -34.20 41.17 -28.77
N ARG A 56 -35.38 41.65 -28.34
CA ARG A 56 -35.48 42.78 -27.42
C ARG A 56 -34.95 42.47 -26.03
N ALA A 57 -35.07 41.23 -25.56
CA ALA A 57 -34.47 40.82 -24.30
C ALA A 57 -32.93 40.87 -24.35
N VAL A 58 -32.33 40.41 -25.45
CA VAL A 58 -30.86 40.43 -25.64
C VAL A 58 -30.34 41.86 -25.65
N THR A 59 -31.00 42.79 -26.35
CA THR A 59 -30.57 44.20 -26.38
C THR A 59 -30.62 44.85 -25.01
N LEU A 60 -31.65 44.58 -24.19
CA LEU A 60 -31.72 45.08 -22.82
C LEU A 60 -30.63 44.49 -21.91
N MET A 61 -30.31 43.20 -22.05
CA MET A 61 -29.22 42.57 -21.29
C MET A 61 -27.85 43.13 -21.69
N GLU A 62 -27.63 43.43 -22.97
CA GLU A 62 -26.39 44.06 -23.44
C GLU A 62 -26.26 45.49 -22.94
N GLN A 63 -27.36 46.25 -22.91
CA GLN A 63 -27.40 47.58 -22.28
C GLN A 63 -27.08 47.51 -20.79
N ALA A 64 -27.58 46.51 -20.07
CA ALA A 64 -27.29 46.31 -18.65
C ALA A 64 -25.82 45.92 -18.40
N LEU A 65 -25.22 45.13 -19.30
CA LEU A 65 -23.81 44.73 -19.24
C LEU A 65 -22.85 45.89 -19.56
N ALA A 66 -23.31 46.93 -20.27
CA ALA A 66 -22.53 48.12 -20.61
C ALA A 66 -22.53 49.19 -19.50
N ILE A 67 -23.22 48.97 -18.37
CA ILE A 67 -23.22 49.91 -17.24
C ILE A 67 -21.86 49.86 -16.54
N GLU A 68 -21.19 51.01 -16.45
CA GLU A 68 -19.95 51.18 -15.69
C GLU A 68 -20.24 51.48 -14.22
N TYR A 69 -19.50 50.83 -13.32
CA TYR A 69 -19.61 51.01 -11.87
C TYR A 69 -18.38 51.75 -11.34
N PRO A 70 -18.54 52.93 -10.72
CA PRO A 70 -17.42 53.76 -10.29
C PRO A 70 -16.68 53.20 -9.07
N THR A 71 -17.35 52.45 -8.18
CA THR A 71 -16.74 51.90 -6.96
C THR A 71 -16.48 50.40 -7.06
N GLN A 72 -15.47 49.92 -6.29
CA GLN A 72 -15.14 48.50 -6.25
C GLN A 72 -16.28 47.65 -5.64
N GLU A 73 -16.95 48.17 -4.60
CA GLU A 73 -18.07 47.49 -3.95
C GLU A 73 -19.27 47.31 -4.89
N GLU A 74 -19.59 48.31 -5.72
CA GLU A 74 -20.63 48.19 -6.75
C GLU A 74 -20.23 47.21 -7.85
N ARG A 75 -18.96 47.17 -8.24
CA ARG A 75 -18.45 46.17 -9.19
C ARG A 75 -18.69 44.76 -8.67
N ASP A 76 -18.32 44.48 -7.43
CA ASP A 76 -18.45 43.15 -6.83
C ASP A 76 -19.93 42.77 -6.60
N ALA A 77 -20.79 43.73 -6.26
CA ALA A 77 -22.24 43.51 -6.17
C ALA A 77 -22.89 43.19 -7.54
N SER A 78 -22.47 43.88 -8.61
CA SER A 78 -23.03 43.73 -9.97
C SER A 78 -22.64 42.42 -10.68
N GLN A 79 -21.51 41.79 -10.28
CA GLN A 79 -20.92 40.65 -10.96
C GLN A 79 -21.87 39.44 -11.07
N ARG A 80 -22.63 39.13 -10.01
CA ARG A 80 -23.55 37.99 -10.01
C ARG A 80 -24.61 38.12 -11.11
N LEU A 81 -25.19 39.31 -11.25
CA LEU A 81 -26.23 39.58 -12.23
C LEU A 81 -25.64 39.67 -13.64
N ASN A 82 -24.48 40.29 -13.80
CA ASN A 82 -23.74 40.32 -15.08
C ASN A 82 -23.43 38.91 -15.60
N ASN A 83 -22.94 38.02 -14.73
CA ASN A 83 -22.67 36.64 -15.09
C ASN A 83 -23.94 35.89 -15.53
N LYS A 84 -25.07 36.15 -14.85
CA LYS A 84 -26.37 35.58 -15.22
C LYS A 84 -26.81 36.09 -16.60
N MET A 85 -26.82 37.41 -16.82
CA MET A 85 -27.23 38.02 -18.10
C MET A 85 -26.35 37.55 -19.25
N ASN A 86 -25.03 37.47 -19.07
CA ASN A 86 -24.11 37.00 -20.11
C ASN A 86 -24.39 35.53 -20.52
N ARG A 87 -24.80 34.67 -19.57
CA ARG A 87 -25.25 33.29 -19.90
C ARG A 87 -26.53 33.29 -20.73
N TYR A 88 -27.52 34.12 -20.37
CA TYR A 88 -28.78 34.22 -21.12
C TYR A 88 -28.56 34.75 -22.55
N VAL A 89 -27.73 35.79 -22.72
CA VAL A 89 -27.37 36.33 -24.05
C VAL A 89 -26.74 35.25 -24.92
N LYS A 90 -25.75 34.52 -24.41
CA LYS A 90 -25.11 33.41 -25.15
C LYS A 90 -26.11 32.30 -25.51
N MET A 91 -26.98 31.92 -24.58
CA MET A 91 -28.00 30.91 -24.80
C MET A 91 -28.99 31.32 -25.89
N ILE A 92 -29.53 32.55 -25.82
CA ILE A 92 -30.51 33.06 -26.78
C ILE A 92 -29.87 33.19 -28.17
N ARG A 93 -28.66 33.75 -28.28
CA ARG A 93 -27.93 33.83 -29.56
C ARG A 93 -27.69 32.45 -30.16
N SER A 94 -27.24 31.48 -29.37
CA SER A 94 -27.03 30.09 -29.84
C SER A 94 -28.33 29.42 -30.32
N GLN A 95 -29.46 29.67 -29.66
CA GLN A 95 -30.75 29.16 -30.13
C GLN A 95 -31.19 29.80 -31.45
N ARG A 96 -30.89 31.08 -31.65
CA ARG A 96 -31.22 31.81 -32.89
C ARG A 96 -30.32 31.41 -34.07
N GLU A 97 -29.03 31.25 -33.83
CA GLU A 97 -28.08 30.74 -34.84
C GLU A 97 -28.50 29.35 -35.34
N LYS A 98 -28.95 28.47 -34.43
CA LYS A 98 -29.51 27.16 -34.79
C LYS A 98 -30.82 27.25 -35.60
N GLY A 99 -31.62 28.30 -35.38
CA GLY A 99 -32.85 28.54 -36.13
C GLY A 99 -32.64 29.15 -37.53
N ALA A 100 -31.57 29.94 -37.73
CA ALA A 100 -31.29 30.61 -39.00
C ALA A 100 -30.65 29.69 -40.07
N THR A 101 -29.96 28.62 -39.66
CA THR A 101 -29.28 27.69 -40.59
C THR A 101 -30.17 26.60 -41.18
N THR A 102 -31.42 26.46 -40.77
CA THR A 102 -32.32 25.40 -41.25
C THR A 102 -33.54 25.99 -41.93
N GLY A 103 -33.41 26.26 -43.23
CA GLY A 103 -34.55 26.29 -44.13
C GLY A 103 -35.22 24.91 -44.17
N ALA A 104 -36.53 24.89 -43.96
CA ALA A 104 -37.48 23.91 -44.51
C ALA A 104 -37.02 22.45 -44.68
N THR A 105 -36.52 21.81 -43.62
CA THR A 105 -36.59 20.34 -43.50
C THR A 105 -36.93 20.00 -42.06
N GLY A 106 -38.11 19.37 -41.88
CA GLY A 106 -38.63 18.98 -40.58
C GLY A 106 -37.64 18.06 -39.86
N ARG A 107 -36.99 18.59 -38.82
CA ARG A 107 -36.30 17.74 -37.86
C ARG A 107 -37.37 17.13 -36.96
N GLY A 108 -37.55 15.82 -37.12
CA GLY A 108 -38.38 15.00 -36.26
C GLY A 108 -38.08 15.31 -34.80
N HIS A 109 -39.17 15.32 -34.03
CA HIS A 109 -39.19 15.52 -32.60
C HIS A 109 -38.26 14.49 -31.93
N ASN A 110 -36.99 14.83 -31.72
CA ASN A 110 -36.21 14.13 -30.69
C ASN A 110 -36.95 14.45 -29.40
N THR A 111 -37.73 13.48 -28.93
CA THR A 111 -38.30 13.49 -27.58
C THR A 111 -37.16 13.83 -26.64
N LYS A 112 -37.41 14.78 -25.74
CA LYS A 112 -36.45 15.50 -24.89
C LYS A 112 -35.44 14.61 -24.13
N ASP A 113 -35.68 13.30 -24.10
CA ASP A 113 -35.08 12.35 -23.17
C ASP A 113 -34.28 11.22 -23.87
N ASN A 114 -34.42 10.99 -25.19
CA ASN A 114 -33.84 9.82 -25.88
C ASN A 114 -32.82 10.18 -26.98
N ILE A 115 -31.80 9.32 -27.17
CA ILE A 115 -30.77 9.47 -28.21
C ILE A 115 -31.26 8.90 -29.55
N LEU A 116 -31.94 7.76 -29.51
CA LEU A 116 -32.57 7.11 -30.65
C LEU A 116 -33.93 7.75 -30.97
N PRO A 117 -34.24 7.99 -32.26
CA PRO A 117 -35.59 8.36 -32.68
C PRO A 117 -36.51 7.14 -32.56
N MET A 118 -37.13 6.97 -31.39
CA MET A 118 -37.96 5.81 -31.07
C MET A 118 -39.16 5.63 -32.02
N ASP A 119 -39.60 6.70 -32.68
CA ASP A 119 -40.67 6.68 -33.69
C ASP A 119 -40.23 6.09 -35.04
N LYS A 120 -38.92 6.05 -35.32
CA LYS A 120 -38.36 5.55 -36.58
C LYS A 120 -37.03 4.84 -36.34
N LEU A 121 -37.11 3.63 -35.79
CA LEU A 121 -35.94 2.81 -35.49
C LEU A 121 -35.41 2.08 -36.74
N PRO A 122 -34.07 1.93 -36.89
CA PRO A 122 -33.47 1.07 -37.91
C PRO A 122 -33.90 -0.40 -37.79
N ALA A 123 -33.85 -1.14 -38.91
CA ALA A 123 -34.32 -2.53 -38.99
C ALA A 123 -33.63 -3.48 -37.99
N THR A 124 -32.38 -3.19 -37.60
CA THR A 124 -31.60 -3.98 -36.64
C THR A 124 -32.31 -4.18 -35.30
N TYR A 125 -33.14 -3.21 -34.89
CA TYR A 125 -33.86 -3.22 -33.61
C TYR A 125 -35.19 -3.99 -33.66
N ASN A 126 -35.74 -4.25 -34.85
CA ASN A 126 -37.10 -4.75 -35.03
C ASN A 126 -37.40 -6.02 -34.22
N ALA A 127 -36.50 -7.02 -34.30
CA ALA A 127 -36.68 -8.28 -33.57
C ALA A 127 -36.76 -8.08 -32.04
N VAL A 128 -35.97 -7.15 -31.48
CA VAL A 128 -35.98 -6.87 -30.04
C VAL A 128 -37.21 -6.04 -29.67
N VAL A 129 -37.59 -5.06 -30.49
CA VAL A 129 -38.82 -4.27 -30.30
C VAL A 129 -40.05 -5.17 -30.31
N GLU A 130 -40.11 -6.14 -31.22
CA GLU A 130 -41.20 -7.11 -31.30
C GLU A 130 -41.31 -7.92 -30.01
N LEU A 131 -40.19 -8.44 -29.48
CA LEU A 131 -40.19 -9.18 -28.22
C LEU A 131 -40.57 -8.32 -27.01
N LEU A 132 -40.23 -7.02 -27.01
CA LEU A 132 -40.61 -6.08 -25.95
C LEU A 132 -42.09 -5.66 -26.02
N THR A 133 -42.69 -5.66 -27.22
CA THR A 133 -44.05 -5.17 -27.46
C THR A 133 -45.08 -6.30 -27.47
N ASN A 134 -44.67 -7.50 -27.87
CA ASN A 134 -45.54 -8.67 -28.03
C ASN A 134 -45.12 -9.81 -27.08
N SER A 135 -44.92 -9.50 -25.80
CA SER A 135 -44.66 -10.53 -24.79
C SER A 135 -45.88 -11.43 -24.62
N SER A 136 -45.66 -12.75 -24.59
CA SER A 136 -46.70 -13.75 -24.38
C SER A 136 -47.37 -13.63 -23.00
N ALA A 137 -46.67 -13.05 -22.01
CA ALA A 137 -47.19 -12.85 -20.66
C ALA A 137 -48.07 -11.59 -20.56
N VAL A 138 -47.58 -10.44 -21.03
CA VAL A 138 -48.16 -9.12 -20.70
C VAL A 138 -48.42 -8.19 -21.88
N GLY A 139 -48.08 -8.57 -23.13
CA GLY A 139 -48.18 -7.68 -24.28
C GLY A 139 -47.02 -6.67 -24.29
N ASP A 140 -47.32 -5.36 -24.35
CA ASP A 140 -46.27 -4.33 -24.21
C ASP A 140 -45.75 -4.34 -22.78
N VAL A 141 -44.53 -4.85 -22.62
CA VAL A 141 -43.91 -5.08 -21.31
C VAL A 141 -43.73 -3.76 -20.55
N PHE A 142 -43.28 -2.70 -21.23
CA PHE A 142 -43.02 -1.42 -20.58
C PHE A 142 -44.32 -0.74 -20.15
N GLN A 143 -45.32 -0.71 -21.04
CA GLN A 143 -46.60 -0.08 -20.72
C GLN A 143 -47.36 -0.87 -19.65
N SER A 144 -47.32 -2.21 -19.72
CA SER A 144 -47.92 -3.07 -18.70
C SER A 144 -47.30 -2.83 -17.32
N LEU A 145 -45.96 -2.95 -17.19
CA LEU A 145 -45.28 -2.77 -15.91
C LEU A 145 -45.43 -1.34 -15.35
N LYS A 146 -45.47 -0.33 -16.22
CA LYS A 146 -45.78 1.05 -15.85
C LYS A 146 -47.15 1.16 -15.18
N THR A 147 -48.19 0.57 -15.77
CA THR A 147 -49.55 0.61 -15.19
C THR A 147 -49.70 -0.26 -13.95
N THR A 148 -49.01 -1.40 -13.89
CA THR A 148 -49.03 -2.33 -12.74
C THR A 148 -48.40 -1.72 -11.50
N PHE A 149 -47.23 -1.07 -11.65
CA PHE A 149 -46.44 -0.59 -10.51
C PHE A 149 -46.42 0.93 -10.34
N GLY A 150 -46.84 1.70 -11.34
CA GLY A 150 -46.84 3.16 -11.31
C GLY A 150 -45.45 3.78 -11.50
N PHE A 151 -44.63 3.25 -12.40
CA PHE A 151 -43.32 3.84 -12.72
C PHE A 151 -43.46 5.22 -13.39
N GLN A 152 -42.48 6.12 -13.20
CA GLN A 152 -42.52 7.45 -13.82
C GLN A 152 -42.38 7.36 -15.34
N GLU A 153 -43.10 8.22 -16.07
CA GLU A 153 -43.08 8.26 -17.55
C GLU A 153 -41.66 8.41 -18.11
N ALA A 154 -40.92 9.38 -17.59
CA ALA A 154 -39.55 9.66 -18.03
C ALA A 154 -38.62 8.47 -17.76
N ASN A 155 -38.78 7.78 -16.63
CA ASN A 155 -38.01 6.58 -16.32
C ASN A 155 -38.30 5.45 -17.31
N VAL A 156 -39.58 5.21 -17.60
CA VAL A 156 -40.01 4.20 -18.58
C VAL A 156 -39.42 4.48 -19.96
N ASN A 157 -39.47 5.72 -20.43
CA ASN A 157 -38.90 6.12 -21.72
C ASN A 157 -37.38 5.92 -21.77
N ASN A 158 -36.67 6.37 -20.72
CA ASN A 158 -35.22 6.23 -20.64
C ASN A 158 -34.77 4.76 -20.58
N GLN A 159 -35.44 3.94 -19.76
CA GLN A 159 -35.10 2.53 -19.65
C GLN A 159 -35.50 1.74 -20.90
N LYS A 160 -36.54 2.17 -21.63
CA LYS A 160 -36.93 1.54 -22.90
C LYS A 160 -35.83 1.65 -23.94
N GLU A 161 -35.24 2.83 -24.11
CA GLU A 161 -34.07 3.00 -24.98
C GLU A 161 -32.86 2.19 -24.47
N HIS A 162 -32.56 2.28 -23.18
CA HIS A 162 -31.40 1.62 -22.59
C HIS A 162 -31.45 0.09 -22.73
N VAL A 163 -32.58 -0.53 -22.40
CA VAL A 163 -32.79 -1.98 -22.53
C VAL A 163 -32.78 -2.41 -23.99
N LEU A 164 -33.40 -1.64 -24.88
CA LEU A 164 -33.38 -1.91 -26.32
C LEU A 164 -31.93 -2.00 -26.84
N LEU A 165 -31.11 -0.98 -26.54
CA LEU A 165 -29.70 -0.96 -26.93
C LEU A 165 -28.92 -2.15 -26.38
N MET A 166 -29.07 -2.47 -25.09
CA MET A 166 -28.37 -3.61 -24.48
C MET A 166 -28.79 -4.94 -25.13
N LEU A 167 -30.08 -5.19 -25.27
CA LEU A 167 -30.58 -6.44 -25.85
C LEU A 167 -30.16 -6.58 -27.32
N THR A 168 -30.14 -5.49 -28.09
CA THR A 168 -29.62 -5.51 -29.46
C THR A 168 -28.12 -5.81 -29.48
N ASN A 169 -27.32 -5.26 -28.56
CA ASN A 169 -25.91 -5.61 -28.46
C ASN A 169 -25.71 -7.10 -28.14
N PHE A 170 -26.50 -7.67 -27.23
CA PHE A 170 -26.47 -9.09 -26.92
C PHE A 170 -27.05 -9.99 -28.02
N LYS A 171 -27.93 -9.48 -28.89
CA LYS A 171 -28.36 -10.16 -30.14
C LYS A 171 -27.18 -10.27 -31.11
N LEU A 172 -26.40 -9.19 -31.26
CA LEU A 172 -25.30 -9.10 -32.22
C LEU A 172 -23.99 -9.74 -31.75
N GLN A 173 -23.89 -10.08 -30.45
CA GLN A 173 -22.69 -10.70 -29.89
C GLN A 173 -22.60 -12.18 -30.33
N GLU A 174 -21.65 -12.51 -31.21
CA GLU A 174 -21.34 -13.89 -31.61
C GLU A 174 -20.67 -14.67 -30.45
N ASP A 175 -20.95 -15.97 -30.35
CA ASP A 175 -20.36 -16.86 -29.33
C ASP A 175 -18.98 -17.42 -29.75
N GLU A 176 -18.59 -17.37 -31.04
CA GLU A 176 -17.30 -17.87 -31.59
C GLU A 176 -16.98 -17.14 -32.92
N PRO A 177 -15.71 -16.83 -33.25
CA PRO A 177 -15.35 -16.30 -34.57
C PRO A 177 -15.49 -17.40 -35.62
N ASN A 178 -16.63 -17.44 -36.30
CA ASN A 178 -16.82 -18.41 -37.37
C ASN A 178 -15.99 -17.97 -38.58
N SER A 179 -14.93 -18.72 -38.89
CA SER A 179 -13.93 -18.37 -39.91
C SER A 179 -14.41 -18.50 -41.36
N ASN A 180 -15.73 -18.54 -41.62
CA ASN A 180 -16.30 -18.68 -42.95
C ASN A 180 -17.75 -18.14 -42.98
N SER A 181 -17.94 -16.84 -43.16
CA SER A 181 -19.16 -16.26 -43.78
C SER A 181 -18.99 -14.76 -43.98
N GLU A 182 -18.36 -14.38 -45.10
CA GLU A 182 -18.31 -12.98 -45.58
C GLU A 182 -19.56 -12.57 -46.38
N ASP A 183 -20.65 -13.34 -46.35
CA ASP A 183 -21.86 -12.98 -47.09
C ASP A 183 -22.91 -12.37 -46.18
N HIS A 184 -23.10 -11.05 -46.33
CA HIS A 184 -24.26 -10.28 -45.86
C HIS A 184 -25.55 -10.77 -46.55
N HIS A 185 -26.00 -11.98 -46.24
CA HIS A 185 -27.34 -12.43 -46.59
C HIS A 185 -28.37 -11.76 -45.67
N HIS A 186 -29.46 -11.31 -46.27
CA HIS A 186 -30.69 -10.92 -45.57
C HIS A 186 -31.10 -12.07 -44.64
N LEU A 187 -30.84 -11.93 -43.34
CA LEU A 187 -31.25 -12.91 -42.34
C LEU A 187 -32.78 -13.03 -42.37
N ASP A 188 -33.30 -14.25 -42.43
CA ASP A 188 -34.74 -14.48 -42.33
C ASP A 188 -35.24 -13.95 -40.97
N ARG A 189 -36.44 -13.36 -40.96
CA ARG A 189 -37.05 -12.77 -39.75
C ARG A 189 -37.05 -13.74 -38.56
N GLN A 190 -37.24 -15.03 -38.83
CA GLN A 190 -37.23 -16.08 -37.79
C GLN A 190 -35.84 -16.30 -37.18
N GLN A 191 -34.78 -16.21 -37.99
CA GLN A 191 -33.40 -16.33 -37.51
C GLN A 191 -33.02 -15.12 -36.64
N GLU A 192 -33.46 -13.92 -37.01
CA GLU A 192 -33.24 -12.72 -36.18
C GLU A 192 -33.92 -12.82 -34.81
N LEU A 193 -35.13 -13.38 -34.75
CA LEU A 193 -35.86 -13.61 -33.50
C LEU A 193 -35.20 -14.69 -32.65
N ASP A 194 -34.67 -15.76 -33.25
CA ASP A 194 -33.92 -16.80 -32.53
C ASP A 194 -32.62 -16.24 -31.92
N MET A 195 -31.87 -15.45 -32.69
CA MET A 195 -30.68 -14.76 -32.19
C MET A 195 -31.00 -13.78 -31.06
N ALA A 196 -32.11 -13.03 -31.18
CA ALA A 196 -32.57 -12.14 -30.11
C ALA A 196 -32.93 -12.92 -28.83
N ASN A 197 -33.66 -14.03 -28.94
CA ASN A 197 -34.00 -14.89 -27.80
C ASN A 197 -32.76 -15.51 -27.13
N LYS A 198 -31.77 -15.95 -27.91
CA LYS A 198 -30.48 -16.42 -27.39
C LYS A 198 -29.74 -15.30 -26.66
N GLY A 199 -29.67 -14.10 -27.24
CA GLY A 199 -29.11 -12.90 -26.61
C GLY A 199 -29.77 -12.55 -25.28
N ILE A 200 -31.11 -12.55 -25.24
CA ILE A 200 -31.91 -12.28 -24.03
C ILE A 200 -31.60 -13.30 -22.94
N LYS A 201 -31.56 -14.61 -23.24
CA LYS A 201 -31.24 -15.65 -22.26
C LYS A 201 -29.83 -15.48 -21.69
N ARG A 202 -28.84 -15.18 -22.54
CA ARG A 202 -27.45 -14.90 -22.11
C ARG A 202 -27.40 -13.68 -21.19
N PHE A 203 -28.09 -12.60 -21.57
CA PHE A 203 -28.14 -11.38 -20.77
C PHE A 203 -28.85 -11.59 -19.43
N HIS A 204 -29.99 -12.27 -19.42
CA HIS A 204 -30.75 -12.63 -18.21
C HIS A 204 -29.90 -13.43 -17.23
N ALA A 205 -29.21 -14.47 -17.70
CA ALA A 205 -28.32 -15.28 -16.87
C ALA A 205 -27.19 -14.45 -16.26
N ARG A 206 -26.63 -13.51 -17.02
CA ARG A 206 -25.53 -12.64 -16.58
C ARG A 206 -25.99 -11.60 -15.56
N ILE A 207 -27.08 -10.89 -15.84
CA ILE A 207 -27.56 -9.80 -14.98
C ILE A 207 -28.10 -10.33 -13.65
N PHE A 208 -28.79 -11.49 -13.66
CA PHE A 208 -29.38 -12.08 -12.46
C PHE A 208 -28.49 -13.10 -11.74
N ALA A 209 -27.23 -13.27 -12.15
CA ALA A 209 -26.29 -14.16 -11.46
C ALA A 209 -26.16 -13.82 -9.97
N ASN A 210 -26.16 -12.52 -9.61
CA ASN A 210 -26.10 -12.07 -8.22
C ASN A 210 -27.44 -12.26 -7.49
N TYR A 211 -28.57 -12.08 -8.17
CA TYR A 211 -29.89 -12.36 -7.61
C TYR A 211 -30.06 -13.85 -7.27
N ILE A 212 -29.61 -14.75 -8.15
CA ILE A 212 -29.63 -16.20 -7.88
C ILE A 212 -28.77 -16.54 -6.65
N LYS A 213 -27.58 -15.93 -6.53
CA LYS A 213 -26.71 -16.09 -5.35
C LYS A 213 -27.38 -15.56 -4.08
N TRP A 214 -28.03 -14.41 -4.15
CA TRP A 214 -28.78 -13.82 -3.03
C TRP A 214 -29.94 -14.73 -2.61
N CYS A 215 -30.74 -15.24 -3.56
CA CYS A 215 -31.82 -16.20 -3.27
C CYS A 215 -31.29 -17.45 -2.57
N LYS A 216 -30.16 -18.02 -3.05
CA LYS A 216 -29.49 -19.16 -2.41
C LYS A 216 -29.02 -18.81 -0.99
N TYR A 217 -28.44 -17.63 -0.80
CA TYR A 217 -27.94 -17.15 0.49
C TYR A 217 -29.07 -16.98 1.52
N VAL A 218 -30.16 -16.31 1.14
CA VAL A 218 -31.36 -16.14 1.99
C VAL A 218 -32.17 -17.45 2.05
N SER A 219 -31.82 -18.48 1.27
CA SER A 219 -32.51 -19.77 1.16
C SER A 219 -33.98 -19.64 0.73
N THR A 220 -34.20 -18.92 -0.37
CA THR A 220 -35.47 -18.83 -1.12
C THR A 220 -35.25 -19.27 -2.58
N LYS A 221 -36.31 -19.66 -3.28
CA LYS A 221 -36.25 -20.00 -4.71
C LYS A 221 -36.37 -18.73 -5.56
N PRO A 222 -35.61 -18.56 -6.66
CA PRO A 222 -35.80 -17.42 -7.56
C PRO A 222 -37.25 -17.32 -8.07
N ALA A 223 -37.82 -16.12 -8.00
CA ALA A 223 -39.19 -15.83 -8.38
C ALA A 223 -39.33 -15.35 -9.84
N PHE A 224 -38.51 -15.87 -10.77
CA PHE A 224 -38.54 -15.46 -12.18
C PHE A 224 -39.90 -15.73 -12.81
N THR A 225 -40.30 -14.87 -13.76
CA THR A 225 -41.50 -15.08 -14.57
C THR A 225 -41.24 -16.08 -15.69
N SER A 226 -42.28 -16.47 -16.43
CA SER A 226 -42.14 -17.33 -17.61
C SER A 226 -41.45 -16.62 -18.79
N ASP A 227 -41.40 -15.29 -18.78
CA ASP A 227 -40.81 -14.47 -19.83
C ASP A 227 -39.58 -13.70 -19.30
N PRO A 228 -38.35 -14.08 -19.71
CA PRO A 228 -37.12 -13.41 -19.29
C PRO A 228 -37.09 -11.90 -19.57
N VAL A 229 -37.83 -11.44 -20.59
CA VAL A 229 -37.88 -10.02 -20.96
C VAL A 229 -38.59 -9.21 -19.87
N VAL A 230 -39.66 -9.75 -19.29
CA VAL A 230 -40.40 -9.10 -18.19
C VAL A 230 -39.49 -8.95 -16.97
N ASP A 231 -38.71 -9.97 -16.65
CA ASP A 231 -37.76 -9.93 -15.53
C ASP A 231 -36.72 -8.82 -15.73
N ILE A 232 -36.13 -8.75 -16.93
CA ILE A 232 -35.13 -7.75 -17.30
C ILE A 232 -35.70 -6.34 -17.21
N VAL A 233 -36.86 -6.10 -17.85
CA VAL A 233 -37.46 -4.77 -17.88
C VAL A 233 -37.84 -4.31 -16.48
N LEU A 234 -38.45 -5.18 -15.66
CA LEU A 234 -38.79 -4.84 -14.28
C LEU A 234 -37.56 -4.45 -13.47
N PHE A 235 -36.45 -5.19 -13.60
CA PHE A 235 -35.20 -4.86 -12.91
C PHE A 235 -34.71 -3.45 -13.29
N PHE A 236 -34.70 -3.10 -14.58
CA PHE A 236 -34.25 -1.78 -15.01
C PHE A 236 -35.19 -0.64 -14.61
N LEU A 237 -36.50 -0.87 -14.59
CA LEU A 237 -37.46 0.10 -14.08
C LEU A 237 -37.26 0.37 -12.58
N ILE A 238 -37.06 -0.68 -11.77
CA ILE A 238 -36.71 -0.56 -10.35
C ILE A 238 -35.37 0.19 -10.20
N TRP A 239 -34.35 -0.19 -10.96
CA TRP A 239 -33.03 0.46 -10.95
C TRP A 239 -33.10 1.95 -11.27
N GLY A 240 -33.98 2.33 -12.19
CA GLY A 240 -34.25 3.70 -12.59
C GLY A 240 -34.81 4.56 -11.46
N GLU A 241 -35.83 4.07 -10.75
CA GLU A 241 -36.46 4.79 -9.62
C GLU A 241 -35.62 4.76 -8.35
N ALA A 242 -34.88 3.67 -8.11
CA ALA A 242 -34.16 3.42 -6.86
C ALA A 242 -32.77 4.07 -6.82
N GLY A 243 -32.62 5.29 -7.34
CA GLY A 243 -31.31 5.96 -7.49
C GLY A 243 -30.49 6.03 -6.20
N ASN A 244 -31.12 6.38 -5.07
CA ASN A 244 -30.48 6.46 -3.75
C ASN A 244 -30.16 5.09 -3.13
N PHE A 245 -30.69 3.99 -3.65
CA PHE A 245 -30.53 2.64 -3.11
C PHE A 245 -29.70 1.72 -4.01
N ARG A 246 -29.08 2.26 -5.07
CA ARG A 246 -28.16 1.50 -5.92
C ARG A 246 -26.93 1.00 -5.16
N GLN A 247 -26.55 1.66 -4.05
CA GLN A 247 -25.50 1.18 -3.16
C GLN A 247 -25.96 0.03 -2.24
N MET A 248 -27.22 -0.43 -2.35
CA MET A 248 -27.78 -1.53 -1.57
C MET A 248 -28.27 -2.66 -2.51
N PRO A 249 -27.36 -3.43 -3.12
CA PRO A 249 -27.73 -4.40 -4.16
C PRO A 249 -28.68 -5.51 -3.66
N GLU A 250 -28.58 -5.93 -2.40
CA GLU A 250 -29.46 -6.93 -1.80
C GLU A 250 -30.86 -6.36 -1.51
N CYS A 251 -30.96 -5.07 -1.23
CA CYS A 251 -32.24 -4.37 -1.21
C CYS A 251 -32.91 -4.38 -2.58
N LEU A 252 -32.16 -4.18 -3.67
CA LEU A 252 -32.69 -4.28 -5.03
C LEU A 252 -33.12 -5.71 -5.36
N CYS A 253 -32.34 -6.72 -4.93
CA CYS A 253 -32.71 -8.12 -5.06
C CYS A 253 -34.03 -8.44 -4.34
N PHE A 254 -34.22 -7.89 -3.13
CA PHE A 254 -35.48 -8.01 -2.39
C PHE A 254 -36.66 -7.36 -3.12
N LEU A 255 -36.51 -6.12 -3.59
CA LEU A 255 -37.57 -5.43 -4.33
C LEU A 255 -37.96 -6.23 -5.57
N LEU A 256 -36.98 -6.67 -6.35
CA LEU A 256 -37.21 -7.52 -7.52
C LEU A 256 -37.93 -8.82 -7.13
N HIS A 257 -37.45 -9.53 -6.11
CA HIS A 257 -38.00 -10.81 -5.66
C HIS A 257 -39.50 -10.72 -5.33
N THR A 258 -39.91 -9.67 -4.63
CA THR A 258 -41.29 -9.51 -4.17
C THR A 258 -42.21 -8.96 -5.27
N LEU A 259 -41.67 -8.22 -6.25
CA LEU A 259 -42.45 -7.62 -7.34
C LEU A 259 -42.62 -8.56 -8.54
N LEU A 260 -41.66 -9.44 -8.82
CA LEU A 260 -41.72 -10.37 -9.96
C LEU A 260 -43.01 -11.22 -10.01
N PRO A 261 -43.52 -11.81 -8.91
CA PRO A 261 -44.77 -12.56 -8.94
C PRO A 261 -45.99 -11.74 -9.37
N GLN A 262 -45.95 -10.41 -9.17
CA GLN A 262 -47.02 -9.47 -9.51
C GLN A 262 -46.86 -8.91 -10.93
N ALA A 263 -45.71 -9.12 -11.57
CA ALA A 263 -45.40 -8.58 -12.89
C ALA A 263 -46.24 -9.19 -14.02
N SER A 264 -46.72 -10.42 -13.83
CA SER A 264 -47.57 -11.13 -14.80
C SER A 264 -49.07 -10.80 -14.63
N SER A 265 -49.45 -10.06 -13.59
CA SER A 265 -50.84 -9.65 -13.37
C SER A 265 -51.21 -8.56 -14.39
N ARG A 266 -51.99 -8.94 -15.41
CA ARG A 266 -52.53 -7.99 -16.39
C ARG A 266 -53.52 -7.05 -15.70
N GLY A 267 -53.08 -5.83 -15.42
CA GLY A 267 -53.91 -4.73 -14.93
C GLY A 267 -53.36 -4.07 -13.67
N GLY A 268 -53.03 -2.79 -13.79
CA GLY A 268 -52.89 -1.90 -12.65
C GLY A 268 -53.47 -0.54 -12.96
N GLY A 269 -54.26 -0.02 -12.03
CA GLY A 269 -54.79 1.34 -12.07
C GLY A 269 -53.86 2.35 -11.41
N LYS A 270 -52.55 2.07 -11.35
CA LYS A 270 -51.58 2.97 -10.70
C LYS A 270 -51.21 4.11 -11.63
N ASN A 271 -51.08 5.28 -11.04
CA ASN A 271 -50.68 6.49 -11.73
C ASN A 271 -49.14 6.52 -11.88
N PRO A 272 -48.62 7.16 -12.94
CA PRO A 272 -47.18 7.35 -13.10
C PRO A 272 -46.58 8.09 -11.88
N GLY A 273 -45.60 7.47 -11.22
CA GLY A 273 -44.91 8.00 -10.04
C GLY A 273 -45.34 7.37 -8.71
N ASP A 274 -46.39 6.56 -8.67
CA ASP A 274 -46.83 5.88 -7.44
C ASP A 274 -45.72 4.97 -6.87
N PHE A 275 -44.93 4.31 -7.72
CA PHE A 275 -43.79 3.50 -7.26
C PHE A 275 -42.80 4.31 -6.43
N LEU A 276 -42.45 5.51 -6.90
CA LEU A 276 -41.51 6.39 -6.21
C LEU A 276 -42.09 6.89 -4.89
N VAL A 277 -43.38 7.24 -4.87
CA VAL A 277 -44.06 7.82 -3.70
C VAL A 277 -44.35 6.77 -2.62
N GLU A 278 -44.73 5.55 -3.01
CA GLU A 278 -45.18 4.51 -2.08
C GLU A 278 -44.06 3.58 -1.61
N ILE A 279 -43.02 3.35 -2.41
CA ILE A 279 -41.96 2.38 -2.10
C ILE A 279 -40.65 3.10 -1.77
N ILE A 280 -40.10 3.87 -2.72
CA ILE A 280 -38.75 4.43 -2.60
C ILE A 280 -38.69 5.61 -1.63
N ARG A 281 -39.65 6.55 -1.71
CA ARG A 281 -39.64 7.77 -0.89
C ARG A 281 -39.80 7.50 0.61
N PRO A 282 -40.68 6.59 1.09
CA PRO A 282 -40.80 6.27 2.51
C PRO A 282 -39.51 5.65 3.06
N MET A 283 -38.89 4.72 2.30
CA MET A 283 -37.58 4.16 2.66
C MET A 283 -36.51 5.26 2.77
N TYR A 284 -36.48 6.18 1.80
CA TYR A 284 -35.50 7.26 1.77
C TYR A 284 -35.70 8.26 2.92
N ASN A 285 -36.94 8.55 3.29
CA ASN A 285 -37.24 9.45 4.41
C ASN A 285 -36.70 8.90 5.73
N GLU A 286 -36.83 7.61 6.00
CA GLU A 286 -36.25 6.98 7.19
C GLU A 286 -34.72 6.94 7.15
N PHE A 287 -34.13 6.67 5.98
CA PHE A 287 -32.68 6.75 5.78
C PHE A 287 -32.15 8.18 6.04
N LYS A 288 -32.82 9.18 5.47
CA LYS A 288 -32.49 10.60 5.62
C LYS A 288 -32.58 11.03 7.09
N LYS A 289 -33.62 10.60 7.81
CA LYS A 289 -33.81 10.90 9.22
C LYS A 289 -32.64 10.43 10.09
N ASP A 290 -32.08 9.26 9.79
CA ASP A 290 -30.91 8.75 10.52
C ASP A 290 -29.61 9.48 10.13
N ASN A 291 -29.50 9.84 8.84
CA ASN A 291 -28.35 10.59 8.31
C ASN A 291 -28.26 12.03 8.84
N ASP A 292 -29.43 12.69 8.97
CA ASP A 292 -29.59 14.06 9.46
C ASP A 292 -29.62 14.15 11.00
N LYS A 293 -29.36 13.04 11.70
CA LYS A 293 -29.30 13.01 13.17
C LYS A 293 -28.26 13.99 13.70
N LYS A 294 -28.67 14.86 14.61
CA LYS A 294 -27.81 15.88 15.25
C LYS A 294 -27.55 15.55 16.71
N THR A 295 -26.37 15.92 17.21
CA THR A 295 -26.03 15.91 18.63
C THR A 295 -26.77 17.03 19.37
N ALA A 296 -26.77 16.99 20.70
CA ALA A 296 -27.33 18.05 21.54
C ALA A 296 -26.72 19.44 21.26
N GLN A 297 -25.52 19.50 20.70
CA GLN A 297 -24.81 20.72 20.32
C GLN A 297 -25.10 21.17 18.87
N GLY A 298 -26.04 20.51 18.17
CA GLY A 298 -26.45 20.88 16.81
C GLY A 298 -25.50 20.41 15.69
N ALA A 299 -24.35 19.81 16.03
CA ALA A 299 -23.46 19.17 15.07
C ALA A 299 -24.03 17.82 14.59
N ARG A 300 -23.59 17.34 13.41
CA ARG A 300 -23.99 16.01 12.92
C ARG A 300 -23.52 14.91 13.89
N ALA A 301 -24.36 13.92 14.14
CA ALA A 301 -24.02 12.81 15.02
C ALA A 301 -22.77 12.05 14.52
N PRO A 302 -21.94 11.51 15.43
CA PRO A 302 -20.75 10.76 15.03
C PRO A 302 -21.14 9.52 14.22
N HIS A 303 -20.25 9.06 13.33
CA HIS A 303 -20.49 7.86 12.51
C HIS A 303 -20.79 6.59 13.33
N ALA A 304 -20.41 6.55 14.61
CA ALA A 304 -20.76 5.49 15.55
C ALA A 304 -22.27 5.41 15.85
N GLU A 305 -23.03 6.48 15.65
CA GLU A 305 -24.45 6.61 16.01
C GLU A 305 -25.41 6.71 14.83
N ILE A 306 -24.88 6.79 13.60
CA ILE A 306 -25.62 6.89 12.34
C ILE A 306 -25.45 5.58 11.56
N ARG A 307 -26.52 5.00 11.01
CA ARG A 307 -26.42 3.85 10.10
C ARG A 307 -26.02 4.29 8.69
N ASN A 308 -25.15 3.52 8.03
CA ASN A 308 -24.77 3.73 6.62
C ASN A 308 -25.53 2.78 5.68
N TYR A 309 -25.32 2.92 4.37
CA TYR A 309 -25.92 2.04 3.36
C TYR A 309 -25.69 0.55 3.64
N ASP A 310 -24.48 0.17 4.05
CA ASP A 310 -24.14 -1.23 4.38
C ASP A 310 -24.94 -1.76 5.58
N ASP A 311 -25.13 -0.95 6.63
CA ASP A 311 -25.91 -1.29 7.81
C ASP A 311 -27.37 -1.62 7.42
N PHE A 312 -27.97 -0.84 6.50
CA PHE A 312 -29.30 -1.13 5.96
C PHE A 312 -29.30 -2.31 5.00
N ASN A 313 -28.26 -2.46 4.17
CA ASN A 313 -28.17 -3.52 3.18
C ASN A 313 -28.02 -4.91 3.83
N GLU A 314 -27.32 -5.00 4.96
CA GLU A 314 -27.16 -6.24 5.72
C GLU A 314 -28.50 -6.80 6.22
N PHE A 315 -29.53 -5.97 6.40
CA PHE A 315 -30.87 -6.47 6.75
C PHE A 315 -31.41 -7.46 5.70
N PHE A 316 -31.11 -7.24 4.42
CA PHE A 316 -31.54 -8.07 3.30
C PHE A 316 -30.72 -9.35 3.14
N TRP A 317 -29.75 -9.59 4.02
CA TRP A 317 -29.03 -10.86 4.11
C TRP A 317 -29.81 -11.91 4.92
N SER A 318 -30.89 -11.52 5.58
CA SER A 318 -31.68 -12.43 6.43
C SER A 318 -33.06 -12.69 5.87
N LYS A 319 -33.59 -13.91 6.07
CA LYS A 319 -35.00 -14.26 5.82
C LYS A 319 -36.01 -13.33 6.49
N LYS A 320 -35.59 -12.56 7.50
CA LYS A 320 -36.43 -11.56 8.17
C LYS A 320 -36.94 -10.49 7.20
N CYS A 321 -36.20 -10.15 6.14
CA CYS A 321 -36.64 -9.16 5.17
C CYS A 321 -37.88 -9.63 4.39
N LEU A 322 -38.03 -10.94 4.15
CA LEU A 322 -39.16 -11.53 3.42
C LEU A 322 -40.49 -11.47 4.18
N LYS A 323 -40.49 -11.02 5.45
CA LYS A 323 -41.72 -10.75 6.20
C LYS A 323 -42.38 -9.42 5.80
N TYR A 324 -41.65 -8.56 5.12
CA TYR A 324 -42.08 -7.23 4.70
C TYR A 324 -42.41 -7.21 3.21
N ASN A 325 -43.29 -6.30 2.83
CA ASN A 325 -43.59 -5.98 1.44
C ASN A 325 -42.87 -4.68 1.04
N PRO A 326 -42.72 -4.38 -0.26
CA PRO A 326 -42.12 -3.13 -0.72
C PRO A 326 -42.75 -1.86 -0.13
N THR A 327 -44.04 -1.90 0.21
CA THR A 327 -44.75 -0.78 0.84
C THR A 327 -44.56 -0.70 2.36
N SER A 328 -44.29 -1.82 3.05
CA SER A 328 -44.12 -1.86 4.52
C SER A 328 -42.67 -1.90 4.99
N ILE A 329 -41.70 -2.10 4.10
CA ILE A 329 -40.28 -2.17 4.44
C ILE A 329 -39.74 -0.91 5.14
N HIS A 330 -40.34 0.26 4.89
CA HIS A 330 -39.97 1.51 5.55
C HIS A 330 -40.19 1.46 7.07
N GLU A 331 -41.16 0.69 7.55
CA GLU A 331 -41.40 0.48 8.99
C GLU A 331 -40.19 -0.21 9.65
N ALA A 332 -39.60 -1.18 8.95
CA ALA A 332 -38.38 -1.85 9.43
C ALA A 332 -37.16 -0.91 9.49
N PHE A 333 -37.11 0.10 8.60
CA PHE A 333 -36.04 1.10 8.58
C PHE A 333 -36.15 2.05 9.78
N GLY A 334 -37.38 2.40 10.17
CA GLY A 334 -37.70 3.33 11.25
C GLY A 334 -37.90 2.71 12.65
N GLU A 335 -38.00 1.39 12.79
CA GLU A 335 -38.31 0.77 14.09
C GLU A 335 -37.19 0.95 15.13
N VAL A 336 -37.54 1.64 16.22
CA VAL A 336 -36.66 1.92 17.36
C VAL A 336 -37.22 1.36 18.67
N ASP A 337 -36.34 0.97 19.58
CA ASP A 337 -36.67 0.58 20.95
C ASP A 337 -37.01 1.81 21.82
N LYS A 338 -37.52 1.61 23.03
CA LYS A 338 -37.87 2.66 24.03
C LYS A 338 -36.71 3.62 24.34
N LYS A 339 -35.47 3.19 24.09
CA LYS A 339 -34.23 3.99 24.27
C LYS A 339 -33.77 4.70 22.99
N GLY A 340 -34.60 4.73 21.93
CA GLY A 340 -34.27 5.37 20.65
C GLY A 340 -33.22 4.63 19.82
N ARG A 341 -32.98 3.34 20.10
CA ARG A 341 -32.00 2.52 19.38
C ARG A 341 -32.68 1.70 18.29
N PRO A 342 -32.10 1.56 17.09
CA PRO A 342 -32.68 0.73 16.04
C PRO A 342 -32.86 -0.72 16.49
N LYS A 343 -34.07 -1.27 16.33
CA LYS A 343 -34.42 -2.61 16.82
C LYS A 343 -34.22 -3.69 15.75
N ILE A 344 -34.73 -3.44 14.54
CA ILE A 344 -34.64 -4.39 13.42
C ILE A 344 -33.31 -4.22 12.70
N ILE A 345 -33.09 -3.06 12.08
CA ILE A 345 -31.88 -2.75 11.31
C ILE A 345 -30.87 -2.11 12.26
N LYS A 346 -30.04 -2.96 12.87
CA LYS A 346 -28.99 -2.54 13.79
C LYS A 346 -27.76 -2.08 13.03
N LYS A 347 -26.98 -1.20 13.66
CA LYS A 347 -25.66 -0.83 13.17
C LYS A 347 -24.70 -2.01 13.33
N SER A 348 -24.03 -2.37 12.25
CA SER A 348 -23.12 -3.50 12.17
C SER A 348 -21.66 -3.09 12.37
N PHE A 349 -21.28 -1.92 11.88
CA PHE A 349 -19.90 -1.42 12.00
C PHE A 349 -19.83 -0.12 12.81
N VAL A 350 -19.26 -0.22 14.01
CA VAL A 350 -19.04 0.94 14.90
C VAL A 350 -17.61 1.47 14.73
N GLU A 351 -17.48 2.57 13.99
CA GLU A 351 -16.20 3.26 13.84
C GLU A 351 -16.08 4.39 14.87
N LYS A 352 -15.11 4.27 15.79
CA LYS A 352 -14.61 5.40 16.58
C LYS A 352 -13.31 5.88 15.93
N ARG A 353 -13.30 7.13 15.46
CA ARG A 353 -12.10 7.79 14.93
C ARG A 353 -11.27 8.32 16.09
N THR A 354 -10.13 7.71 16.34
CA THR A 354 -9.12 8.14 17.31
C THR A 354 -7.76 8.15 16.65
N TRP A 355 -6.83 8.99 17.11
CA TRP A 355 -5.45 8.99 16.61
C TRP A 355 -4.76 7.64 16.85
N LEU A 356 -5.11 6.96 17.96
CA LEU A 356 -4.61 5.64 18.31
C LEU A 356 -5.04 4.54 17.31
N ARG A 357 -6.08 4.77 16.50
CA ARG A 357 -6.43 3.85 15.41
C ARG A 357 -5.31 3.70 14.39
N ALA A 358 -4.49 4.72 14.15
CA ALA A 358 -3.37 4.59 13.21
C ALA A 358 -2.38 3.51 13.66
N ILE A 359 -2.03 3.52 14.96
CA ILE A 359 -1.11 2.53 15.55
C ILE A 359 -1.71 1.12 15.50
N ILE A 360 -3.00 0.99 15.84
CA ILE A 360 -3.70 -0.31 15.80
C ILE A 360 -3.87 -0.81 14.35
N SER A 361 -4.14 0.09 13.40
CA SER A 361 -4.29 -0.23 11.98
C SER A 361 -3.01 -0.78 11.37
N PHE A 362 -1.86 -0.22 11.77
CA PHE A 362 -0.54 -0.66 11.33
C PHE A 362 0.18 -1.54 12.37
N ARG A 363 -0.54 -2.11 13.34
CA ARG A 363 0.03 -2.94 14.42
C ARG A 363 0.95 -4.03 13.89
N ARG A 364 0.57 -4.66 12.77
CA ARG A 364 1.39 -5.68 12.11
C ARG A 364 2.77 -5.18 11.71
N ILE A 365 2.83 -3.99 11.12
CA ILE A 365 4.08 -3.36 10.69
C ILE A 365 4.94 -3.06 11.91
N PHE A 366 4.38 -2.46 12.95
CA PHE A 366 5.14 -2.11 14.15
C PHE A 366 5.64 -3.34 14.93
N CYS A 367 4.78 -4.33 15.18
CA CYS A 367 5.17 -5.54 15.89
C CYS A 367 6.21 -6.35 15.10
N PHE A 368 6.05 -6.46 13.77
CA PHE A 368 7.01 -7.18 12.93
C PHE A 368 8.37 -6.48 12.89
N ASN A 369 8.40 -5.16 12.70
CA ASN A 369 9.67 -4.41 12.70
C ASN A 369 10.38 -4.47 14.07
N CYS A 370 9.64 -4.35 15.18
CA CYS A 370 10.22 -4.44 16.51
C CYS A 370 10.79 -5.85 16.77
N ALA A 371 10.03 -6.91 16.49
CA ALA A 371 10.51 -8.28 16.67
C ALA A 371 11.72 -8.60 15.76
N LEU A 372 11.69 -8.11 14.52
CA LEU A 372 12.79 -8.27 13.57
C LEU A 372 14.04 -7.53 14.04
N PHE A 373 13.90 -6.29 14.52
CA PHE A 373 14.99 -5.53 15.10
C PHE A 373 15.64 -6.29 16.27
N LEU A 374 14.84 -6.79 17.22
CA LEU A 374 15.34 -7.59 18.35
C LEU A 374 16.03 -8.88 17.89
N ALA A 375 15.49 -9.56 16.87
CA ALA A 375 16.09 -10.77 16.31
C ALA A 375 17.47 -10.48 15.68
N VAL A 376 17.58 -9.41 14.89
CA VAL A 376 18.85 -9.06 14.22
C VAL A 376 19.87 -8.51 15.22
N CYS A 377 19.46 -7.73 16.22
CA CYS A 377 20.35 -7.32 17.30
C CYS A 377 20.86 -8.51 18.11
N GLY A 378 19.99 -9.46 18.45
CA GLY A 378 20.39 -10.69 19.14
C GLY A 378 21.35 -11.54 18.31
N PHE A 379 21.10 -11.68 17.01
CA PHE A 379 22.00 -12.35 16.07
C PHE A 379 23.35 -11.64 15.94
N ALA A 380 23.35 -10.32 15.80
CA ALA A 380 24.57 -9.52 15.69
C ALA A 380 25.42 -9.59 16.96
N LEU A 381 24.79 -9.50 18.14
CA LEU A 381 25.48 -9.67 19.42
C LEU A 381 26.10 -11.07 19.51
N ASN A 382 25.37 -12.12 19.12
CA ASN A 382 25.88 -13.48 19.08
C ASN A 382 27.07 -13.63 18.12
N MET A 383 27.00 -13.00 16.95
CA MET A 383 28.10 -13.00 15.97
C MET A 383 29.33 -12.28 16.50
N VAL A 384 29.20 -11.13 17.15
CA VAL A 384 30.34 -10.43 17.77
C VAL A 384 31.00 -11.28 18.87
N MET A 385 30.20 -12.04 19.64
CA MET A 385 30.75 -12.91 20.68
C MET A 385 31.34 -14.22 20.13
N TYR A 386 30.76 -14.82 19.10
CA TYR A 386 31.27 -16.09 18.55
C TYR A 386 32.41 -15.89 17.53
N CYS A 387 32.34 -14.79 16.79
CA CYS A 387 33.21 -14.42 15.68
C CYS A 387 33.67 -12.96 15.82
N PRO A 388 34.55 -12.65 16.79
CA PRO A 388 35.02 -11.29 17.02
C PRO A 388 36.07 -10.91 15.96
N ASP A 389 35.68 -10.49 14.76
CA ASP A 389 36.64 -10.16 13.69
C ASP A 389 37.15 -8.72 13.74
N THR A 390 36.66 -7.91 14.69
CA THR A 390 36.93 -6.47 14.77
C THR A 390 37.95 -6.11 15.83
N ALA A 391 38.93 -5.29 15.45
CA ALA A 391 39.97 -4.80 16.35
C ALA A 391 39.44 -3.85 17.45
N ILE A 392 38.24 -3.28 17.28
CA ILE A 392 37.70 -2.26 18.18
C ILE A 392 37.52 -2.77 19.61
N LEU A 393 37.11 -4.03 19.80
CA LEU A 393 36.93 -4.65 21.11
C LEU A 393 38.24 -5.13 21.76
N TYR A 394 39.36 -5.05 21.03
CA TYR A 394 40.69 -5.41 21.50
C TYR A 394 41.60 -4.18 21.70
N GLY A 395 41.04 -2.97 21.59
CA GLY A 395 41.79 -1.73 21.78
C GLY A 395 42.40 -1.59 23.18
N ALA A 396 43.42 -0.74 23.28
CA ALA A 396 44.08 -0.43 24.57
C ALA A 396 43.10 0.18 25.59
N GLU A 397 42.13 0.97 25.11
CA GLU A 397 41.16 1.76 25.89
C GLU A 397 40.13 0.94 26.70
N LEU A 398 39.97 -0.37 26.41
CA LEU A 398 38.93 -1.23 26.99
C LEU A 398 39.38 -2.01 28.24
N SER A 399 40.14 -1.39 29.14
CA SER A 399 40.69 -2.06 30.34
C SER A 399 39.80 -1.87 31.57
N ASN A 400 39.58 -2.94 32.34
CA ASN A 400 38.93 -2.86 33.65
C ASN A 400 39.93 -2.38 34.72
N GLY A 401 39.95 -1.07 34.98
CA GLY A 401 40.80 -0.47 36.02
C GLY A 401 42.31 -0.56 35.70
N ASP A 402 43.12 -1.02 36.66
CA ASP A 402 44.57 -1.20 36.53
C ASP A 402 44.96 -2.56 35.87
N SER A 403 43.96 -3.41 35.58
CA SER A 403 44.16 -4.74 34.99
C SER A 403 43.87 -4.76 33.49
N ARG A 404 44.64 -5.53 32.71
CA ARG A 404 44.42 -5.67 31.25
C ARG A 404 43.14 -6.44 30.90
N GLY A 405 42.55 -7.16 31.87
CA GLY A 405 41.38 -8.01 31.71
C GLY A 405 40.17 -7.30 31.14
N PHE A 406 39.64 -7.83 30.04
CA PHE A 406 38.40 -7.34 29.43
C PHE A 406 37.39 -8.46 29.20
N THR A 407 36.22 -8.35 29.82
CA THR A 407 35.14 -9.31 29.67
C THR A 407 33.83 -8.64 29.28
N VAL A 408 33.12 -9.23 28.32
CA VAL A 408 31.84 -8.71 27.82
C VAL A 408 30.85 -9.86 27.76
N PHE A 409 29.71 -9.73 28.45
CA PHE A 409 28.64 -10.75 28.47
C PHE A 409 29.15 -12.19 28.76
N GLY A 410 30.17 -12.33 29.61
CA GLY A 410 30.78 -13.60 29.98
C GLY A 410 31.93 -14.08 29.08
N LYS A 411 32.23 -13.39 27.97
CA LYS A 411 33.39 -13.68 27.10
C LYS A 411 34.64 -12.94 27.54
N ASN A 412 35.79 -13.61 27.54
CA ASN A 412 37.11 -12.99 27.74
C ASN A 412 37.69 -12.55 26.39
N PHE A 413 37.93 -11.25 26.24
CA PHE A 413 38.59 -10.65 25.07
C PHE A 413 40.11 -10.52 25.25
N THR A 414 40.63 -10.92 26.42
CA THR A 414 42.06 -11.01 26.73
C THR A 414 42.37 -12.37 27.32
N ALA A 415 43.56 -12.91 27.02
CA ALA A 415 43.99 -14.21 27.54
C ALA A 415 44.54 -14.12 28.98
N SER A 416 45.12 -12.97 29.35
CA SER A 416 45.70 -12.71 30.66
C SER A 416 45.52 -11.24 31.07
N ASP A 417 45.54 -10.99 32.38
CA ASP A 417 45.51 -9.65 32.97
C ASP A 417 46.89 -8.97 32.97
N VAL A 418 47.95 -9.73 32.69
CA VAL A 418 49.33 -9.25 32.61
C VAL A 418 49.67 -8.86 31.16
N THR A 419 50.44 -7.78 30.98
CA THR A 419 50.91 -7.28 29.68
C THR A 419 51.99 -8.16 29.02
N GLY A 420 52.26 -9.34 29.55
CA GLY A 420 53.35 -10.20 29.11
C GLY A 420 53.12 -10.72 27.70
N VAL A 421 53.97 -10.32 26.77
CA VAL A 421 54.25 -11.13 25.58
C VAL A 421 54.92 -12.41 26.09
N GLY A 422 54.47 -13.58 25.63
CA GLY A 422 54.95 -14.87 26.14
C GLY A 422 56.46 -14.99 26.00
N SER A 423 57.13 -15.49 27.05
CA SER A 423 58.57 -15.77 27.04
C SER A 423 58.81 -17.15 26.42
N GLY A 424 59.49 -17.20 25.29
CA GLY A 424 59.89 -18.44 24.59
C GLY A 424 60.79 -18.13 23.39
N ASP A 425 61.38 -19.16 22.76
CA ASP A 425 62.24 -19.00 21.57
C ASP A 425 61.39 -18.77 20.31
N GLY A 426 60.83 -17.55 20.19
CA GLY A 426 59.99 -17.15 19.05
C GLY A 426 60.78 -16.97 17.74
N ALA A 427 62.07 -16.62 17.84
CA ALA A 427 62.97 -16.37 16.72
C ALA A 427 63.60 -17.64 16.09
N GLU A 428 63.08 -18.83 16.41
CA GLU A 428 63.60 -20.07 15.84
C GLU A 428 63.30 -20.15 14.32
N ASP A 429 64.37 -20.06 13.52
CA ASP A 429 64.35 -20.18 12.07
C ASP A 429 64.76 -21.60 11.62
N LYS A 430 64.11 -22.14 10.58
CA LYS A 430 64.44 -23.46 10.01
C LYS A 430 65.63 -23.44 9.03
N SER A 431 66.39 -22.35 8.97
CA SER A 431 67.49 -22.19 8.01
C SER A 431 68.62 -23.19 8.29
N SER A 432 68.97 -24.02 7.30
CA SER A 432 70.15 -24.89 7.37
C SER A 432 71.42 -24.09 7.09
N SER A 433 72.53 -24.40 7.77
CA SER A 433 73.84 -23.75 7.64
C SER A 433 74.60 -24.05 6.32
N GLY A 434 73.87 -24.23 5.22
CA GLY A 434 74.38 -24.56 3.87
C GLY A 434 73.90 -23.58 2.79
N ASP A 435 74.37 -23.79 1.56
CA ASP A 435 74.22 -22.93 0.37
C ASP A 435 72.79 -22.96 -0.22
N GLY A 436 71.80 -22.57 0.58
CA GLY A 436 70.37 -22.53 0.22
C GLY A 436 69.68 -21.24 0.69
N PRO A 437 68.38 -21.06 0.36
CA PRO A 437 67.65 -19.86 0.74
C PRO A 437 67.62 -19.69 2.26
N THR A 438 67.77 -18.47 2.75
CA THR A 438 67.82 -18.15 4.19
C THR A 438 66.65 -17.26 4.61
N CYS A 439 66.27 -17.32 5.88
CA CYS A 439 65.24 -16.43 6.41
C CYS A 439 65.76 -14.98 6.44
N ASN A 440 64.97 -14.03 5.91
CA ASN A 440 65.23 -12.60 6.06
C ASN A 440 64.14 -11.96 6.93
N GLN A 441 64.43 -11.81 8.22
CA GLN A 441 63.50 -11.26 9.21
C GLN A 441 63.16 -9.77 8.97
N GLN A 442 64.05 -9.00 8.32
CA GLN A 442 63.82 -7.58 8.03
C GLN A 442 62.78 -7.38 6.93
N MET A 443 62.86 -8.20 5.87
CA MET A 443 61.86 -8.21 4.79
C MET A 443 60.50 -8.68 5.30
N LEU A 444 60.48 -9.74 6.12
CA LEU A 444 59.25 -10.21 6.77
C LEU A 444 58.62 -9.13 7.66
N ALA A 445 59.42 -8.46 8.50
CA ALA A 445 58.92 -7.37 9.34
C ALA A 445 58.35 -6.21 8.51
N THR A 446 59.01 -5.87 7.39
CA THR A 446 58.54 -4.81 6.48
C THR A 446 57.24 -5.20 5.78
N CYS A 447 57.11 -6.45 5.30
CA CYS A 447 55.88 -6.96 4.67
C CYS A 447 54.69 -6.94 5.63
N LEU A 448 54.92 -7.29 6.91
CA LEU A 448 53.92 -7.25 7.97
C LEU A 448 53.61 -5.82 8.46
N GLY A 449 54.31 -4.79 7.96
CA GLY A 449 54.14 -3.40 8.36
C GLY A 449 54.69 -3.08 9.75
N MET A 450 55.63 -3.89 10.24
CA MET A 450 56.28 -3.73 11.55
C MET A 450 57.56 -2.90 11.45
N THR A 451 57.94 -2.20 12.53
CA THR A 451 59.26 -1.56 12.61
C THR A 451 60.28 -2.59 13.10
N TYR A 452 61.28 -2.93 12.28
CA TYR A 452 62.24 -3.96 12.64
C TYR A 452 63.16 -3.52 13.79
N THR A 453 63.13 -4.29 14.88
CA THR A 453 64.13 -4.28 15.97
C THR A 453 64.65 -5.71 16.12
N SER A 454 65.92 -5.89 16.52
CA SER A 454 66.55 -7.23 16.60
C SER A 454 65.74 -8.26 17.41
N ASP A 455 64.99 -7.78 18.41
CA ASP A 455 64.33 -8.65 19.40
C ASP A 455 62.81 -8.81 19.12
N ILE A 456 62.31 -8.32 17.97
CA ILE A 456 60.84 -8.23 17.74
C ILE A 456 60.15 -9.60 17.67
N PHE A 457 60.87 -10.61 17.16
CA PHE A 457 60.34 -11.97 17.01
C PHE A 457 60.65 -12.89 18.19
N ASP A 458 61.49 -12.46 19.15
CA ASP A 458 61.78 -13.22 20.36
C ASP A 458 60.57 -13.29 21.29
N THR A 459 59.65 -12.34 21.16
CA THR A 459 58.47 -12.24 22.03
C THR A 459 57.22 -12.78 21.30
N ILE A 460 56.58 -13.81 21.88
CA ILE A 460 55.42 -14.48 21.27
C ILE A 460 54.10 -13.86 21.76
N PRO A 461 53.25 -13.31 20.88
CA PRO A 461 51.95 -12.78 21.28
C PRO A 461 51.05 -13.88 21.86
N ILE A 462 50.31 -13.57 22.94
CA ILE A 462 49.42 -14.51 23.63
C ILE A 462 47.94 -14.35 23.25
N ASP A 463 47.54 -13.17 22.78
CA ASP A 463 46.18 -12.82 22.37
C ASP A 463 46.18 -11.80 21.22
N PHE A 464 45.00 -11.58 20.62
CA PHE A 464 44.88 -10.66 19.50
C PHE A 464 45.19 -9.21 19.90
N LYS A 465 44.92 -8.83 21.15
CA LYS A 465 45.29 -7.50 21.67
C LYS A 465 46.81 -7.28 21.68
N ALA A 466 47.60 -8.29 22.06
CA ALA A 466 49.06 -8.25 21.96
C ALA A 466 49.52 -8.25 20.51
N LEU A 467 48.88 -9.04 19.65
CA LEU A 467 49.21 -9.10 18.23
C LEU A 467 49.02 -7.74 17.54
N LEU A 468 47.94 -7.00 17.84
CA LEU A 468 47.68 -5.67 17.27
C LEU A 468 48.72 -4.60 17.67
N GLN A 469 49.46 -4.81 18.76
CA GLN A 469 50.55 -3.91 19.16
C GLN A 469 51.82 -4.13 18.33
N VAL A 470 51.98 -5.32 17.76
CA VAL A 470 53.15 -5.74 16.98
C VAL A 470 52.87 -5.61 15.48
N VAL A 471 51.73 -6.12 15.02
CA VAL A 471 51.27 -6.08 13.62
C VAL A 471 50.07 -5.13 13.52
N PRO A 472 50.18 -3.98 12.84
CA PRO A 472 49.13 -2.96 12.83
C PRO A 472 47.91 -3.31 11.96
N PHE A 473 48.05 -4.21 10.97
CA PHE A 473 46.98 -4.64 10.05
C PHE A 473 46.17 -3.48 9.43
N THR A 474 46.82 -2.36 9.08
CA THR A 474 46.16 -1.10 8.66
C THR A 474 45.06 -1.32 7.61
N ASP A 475 45.39 -2.04 6.53
CA ASP A 475 44.49 -2.27 5.39
C ASP A 475 43.32 -3.19 5.73
N CYS A 476 43.48 -4.07 6.72
CA CYS A 476 42.46 -5.01 7.16
C CYS A 476 41.53 -4.41 8.22
N VAL A 477 42.05 -3.55 9.10
CA VAL A 477 41.27 -2.87 10.14
C VAL A 477 40.27 -1.88 9.53
N GLU A 478 40.62 -1.24 8.42
CA GLU A 478 39.75 -0.29 7.71
C GLU A 478 38.58 -0.94 6.97
N LYS A 479 38.65 -2.25 6.66
CA LYS A 479 37.56 -2.98 6.00
C LYS A 479 36.35 -3.13 6.93
N THR A 480 35.15 -2.95 6.38
CA THR A 480 33.89 -3.18 7.11
C THR A 480 33.50 -4.66 7.20
N THR A 481 33.85 -5.46 6.18
CA THR A 481 33.54 -6.89 6.07
C THR A 481 34.76 -7.69 5.59
N GLY A 482 34.80 -8.99 5.89
CA GLY A 482 35.87 -9.88 5.40
C GLY A 482 37.23 -9.73 6.10
N ARG A 483 37.27 -9.19 7.32
CA ARG A 483 38.53 -8.92 8.05
C ARG A 483 39.32 -10.19 8.37
N CYS A 484 38.65 -11.27 8.80
CA CYS A 484 39.28 -12.56 9.02
C CYS A 484 40.02 -13.11 7.78
N GLY A 485 39.46 -12.93 6.58
CA GLY A 485 40.14 -13.30 5.34
C GLY A 485 41.37 -12.41 5.12
N CYS A 486 41.20 -11.10 5.25
CA CYS A 486 42.30 -10.14 5.10
C CYS A 486 43.47 -10.39 6.07
N TYR A 487 43.21 -10.69 7.35
CA TYR A 487 44.27 -10.99 8.32
C TYR A 487 45.07 -12.22 7.91
N LEU A 488 44.38 -13.29 7.47
CA LEU A 488 45.02 -14.52 7.05
C LEU A 488 45.78 -14.34 5.73
N ASP A 489 45.18 -13.65 4.76
CA ASP A 489 45.81 -13.36 3.47
C ASP A 489 47.10 -12.54 3.65
N LEU A 490 47.12 -11.55 4.57
CA LEU A 490 48.34 -10.77 4.83
C LEU A 490 49.47 -11.65 5.39
N ILE A 491 49.16 -12.46 6.40
CA ILE A 491 50.15 -13.38 6.99
C ILE A 491 50.64 -14.39 5.94
N ASP A 492 49.72 -15.07 5.25
CA ASP A 492 50.08 -16.09 4.27
C ASP A 492 50.89 -15.50 3.10
N ASN A 493 50.54 -14.31 2.61
CA ASN A 493 51.30 -13.64 1.53
C ASN A 493 52.73 -13.28 1.95
N CYS A 494 52.92 -12.72 3.15
CA CYS A 494 54.26 -12.38 3.62
C CYS A 494 55.11 -13.65 3.86
N PHE A 495 54.56 -14.66 4.53
CA PHE A 495 55.29 -15.90 4.83
C PHE A 495 55.47 -16.83 3.61
N THR A 496 54.89 -16.55 2.45
CA THR A 496 55.11 -17.29 1.20
C THR A 496 55.98 -16.53 0.21
N GLU A 497 56.43 -15.32 0.57
CA GLU A 497 57.30 -14.50 -0.27
C GLU A 497 58.69 -15.12 -0.39
N THR A 498 59.15 -15.27 -1.63
CA THR A 498 60.49 -15.74 -1.99
C THR A 498 61.13 -14.74 -2.95
N GLY A 499 62.44 -14.57 -2.86
CA GLY A 499 63.12 -13.60 -3.72
C GLY A 499 64.62 -13.54 -3.51
N GLN A 500 65.24 -12.53 -4.12
CA GLN A 500 66.67 -12.28 -4.03
C GLN A 500 66.92 -10.94 -3.35
N THR A 501 67.86 -10.92 -2.39
CA THR A 501 68.26 -9.72 -1.65
C THR A 501 69.71 -9.38 -1.98
N LEU A 502 69.99 -8.10 -2.16
CA LEU A 502 71.35 -7.58 -2.32
C LEU A 502 71.84 -7.08 -0.97
N LYS A 503 72.96 -7.61 -0.47
CA LYS A 503 73.59 -7.09 0.75
C LYS A 503 74.47 -5.90 0.40
N VAL A 504 74.31 -4.80 1.13
CA VAL A 504 75.18 -3.62 1.03
C VAL A 504 76.02 -3.59 2.30
N THR A 505 77.33 -3.79 2.16
CA THR A 505 78.31 -3.65 3.26
C THR A 505 78.66 -2.17 3.45
N GLU A 506 78.75 -1.73 4.71
CA GLU A 506 78.89 -0.30 5.06
C GLU A 506 80.21 0.35 4.60
N ASP A 507 81.25 -0.43 4.30
CA ASP A 507 82.59 0.13 4.03
C ASP A 507 82.92 0.38 2.55
N GLU A 508 82.18 -0.20 1.59
CA GLU A 508 82.33 0.12 0.18
C GLU A 508 80.97 -0.04 -0.52
N LEU A 509 80.58 0.93 -1.36
CA LEU A 509 79.40 0.93 -2.24
C LEU A 509 79.47 -0.17 -3.34
N THR A 510 80.02 -1.34 -3.02
CA THR A 510 80.14 -2.51 -3.88
C THR A 510 79.01 -3.49 -3.55
N PHE A 511 78.12 -3.70 -4.52
CA PHE A 511 77.08 -4.72 -4.43
C PHE A 511 77.74 -6.10 -4.44
N SER A 512 77.70 -6.84 -3.32
CA SER A 512 78.18 -8.21 -3.25
C SER A 512 77.03 -9.21 -3.07
N SER A 513 77.25 -10.41 -3.63
CA SER A 513 76.41 -11.62 -3.67
C SER A 513 74.93 -11.49 -3.28
N SER A 514 74.06 -11.73 -4.28
CA SER A 514 72.62 -11.97 -4.08
C SER A 514 72.40 -13.18 -3.19
N SER A 515 71.77 -12.99 -2.03
CA SER A 515 71.25 -14.10 -1.20
C SER A 515 69.78 -14.34 -1.51
N GLU A 516 69.45 -15.57 -1.89
CA GLU A 516 68.06 -16.02 -2.03
C GLU A 516 67.43 -16.13 -0.64
N PHE A 517 66.21 -15.64 -0.50
CA PHE A 517 65.44 -15.72 0.74
C PHE A 517 64.13 -16.46 0.53
N ASP A 518 63.72 -17.19 1.55
CA ASP A 518 62.42 -17.85 1.64
C ASP A 518 61.86 -17.60 3.04
N GLN A 519 60.79 -16.80 3.10
CA GLN A 519 60.18 -16.38 4.37
C GLN A 519 59.37 -17.51 5.03
N SER A 520 59.09 -18.62 4.34
CA SER A 520 58.34 -19.74 4.91
C SER A 520 59.10 -20.47 6.03
N MET A 521 60.42 -20.29 6.06
CA MET A 521 61.33 -20.85 7.06
C MET A 521 61.57 -19.95 8.27
N CYS A 522 61.05 -18.72 8.23
CA CYS A 522 61.22 -17.73 9.29
C CYS A 522 60.30 -17.99 10.49
N VAL A 523 60.84 -17.83 11.71
CA VAL A 523 60.14 -17.63 12.99
C VAL A 523 58.94 -18.56 13.18
N VAL A 524 59.20 -19.87 13.08
CA VAL A 524 58.15 -20.89 12.93
C VAL A 524 57.23 -20.95 14.16
N ASN A 525 57.81 -20.80 15.35
CA ASN A 525 57.07 -20.78 16.61
C ASN A 525 56.19 -19.53 16.73
N TRP A 526 56.71 -18.37 16.32
CA TRP A 526 55.95 -17.12 16.27
C TRP A 526 54.77 -17.21 15.29
N ARG A 527 55.02 -17.71 14.06
CA ARG A 527 53.98 -17.93 13.05
C ARG A 527 52.88 -18.86 13.57
N ALA A 528 53.24 -19.98 14.18
CA ALA A 528 52.28 -20.94 14.73
C ALA A 528 51.40 -20.31 15.83
N ALA A 529 51.97 -19.45 16.67
CA ALA A 529 51.23 -18.72 17.69
C ALA A 529 50.26 -17.69 17.08
N VAL A 530 50.70 -16.91 16.09
CA VAL A 530 49.86 -15.95 15.37
C VAL A 530 48.72 -16.64 14.64
N GLU A 531 49.00 -17.74 13.94
CA GLU A 531 47.96 -18.55 13.29
C GLU A 531 46.98 -19.14 14.30
N SER A 532 47.45 -19.57 15.48
CA SER A 532 46.58 -20.05 16.57
C SER A 532 45.64 -18.95 17.09
N ILE A 533 46.14 -17.72 17.28
CA ILE A 533 45.34 -16.57 17.74
C ILE A 533 44.25 -16.20 16.73
N ILE A 534 44.57 -16.24 15.43
CA ILE A 534 43.63 -15.84 14.38
C ILE A 534 42.65 -16.99 14.09
N LYS A 535 43.13 -18.22 13.89
CA LYS A 535 42.31 -19.34 13.40
C LYS A 535 41.45 -19.98 14.50
N LYS A 536 41.98 -20.17 15.71
CA LYS A 536 41.33 -20.97 16.77
C LYS A 536 40.43 -20.15 17.71
N PRO A 537 39.44 -20.78 18.36
CA PRO A 537 38.69 -20.16 19.45
C PRO A 537 39.48 -20.17 20.77
N GLY A 538 39.17 -19.23 21.66
CA GLY A 538 39.76 -19.12 23.01
C GLY A 538 39.68 -17.69 23.55
N PRO A 539 40.10 -17.47 24.81
CA PRO A 539 40.14 -16.13 25.40
C PRO A 539 41.10 -15.24 24.60
N GLY A 540 40.60 -14.11 24.11
CA GLY A 540 41.39 -13.18 23.30
C GLY A 540 41.72 -13.61 21.86
N LYS A 541 41.13 -14.70 21.35
CA LYS A 541 41.33 -15.23 19.98
C LYS A 541 40.14 -14.94 19.05
N LEU A 542 40.35 -15.03 17.73
CA LEU A 542 39.36 -14.57 16.72
C LEU A 542 38.44 -15.64 16.13
N ASN A 543 38.81 -16.94 16.22
CA ASN A 543 38.04 -18.04 15.62
C ASN A 543 37.80 -17.91 14.10
N CYS A 544 38.72 -17.27 13.37
CA CYS A 544 38.55 -16.97 11.95
C CYS A 544 38.46 -18.22 11.05
N GLU A 545 38.86 -19.41 11.51
CA GLU A 545 38.73 -20.64 10.72
C GLU A 545 37.26 -21.00 10.39
N ILE A 546 36.35 -20.68 11.31
CA ILE A 546 34.91 -20.93 11.16
C ILE A 546 34.18 -19.64 10.74
N CYS A 547 34.72 -18.48 11.12
CA CYS A 547 34.06 -17.17 11.02
C CYS A 547 34.29 -16.43 9.69
N GLN A 548 34.84 -17.07 8.66
CA GLN A 548 34.97 -16.49 7.33
C GLN A 548 33.59 -16.41 6.63
N LEU A 549 32.96 -15.24 6.69
CA LEU A 549 31.66 -14.95 6.07
C LEU A 549 31.77 -14.39 4.63
N ASP A 550 32.94 -14.45 3.99
CA ASP A 550 33.09 -14.03 2.59
C ASP A 550 32.39 -15.04 1.66
N ILE A 551 31.75 -14.53 0.59
CA ILE A 551 31.08 -15.34 -0.44
C ILE A 551 32.04 -16.38 -1.03
N LYS A 552 33.31 -16.02 -1.22
CA LYS A 552 34.35 -16.96 -1.70
C LYS A 552 34.58 -18.08 -0.68
N ALA A 553 34.76 -17.74 0.59
CA ALA A 553 34.97 -18.71 1.66
C ALA A 553 33.75 -19.61 1.91
N LEU A 554 32.52 -19.08 1.74
CA LEU A 554 31.28 -19.85 1.89
C LEU A 554 31.15 -20.97 0.85
N ILE A 555 31.64 -20.73 -0.38
CA ILE A 555 31.61 -21.70 -1.48
C ILE A 555 32.74 -22.73 -1.33
N THR A 556 33.90 -22.33 -0.79
CA THR A 556 35.10 -23.17 -0.73
C THR A 556 35.25 -23.99 0.55
N ASN A 557 34.86 -23.45 1.72
CA ASN A 557 35.24 -24.04 3.01
C ASN A 557 34.22 -25.02 3.60
N GLY A 558 32.96 -25.05 3.15
CA GLY A 558 31.96 -26.06 3.59
C GLY A 558 31.60 -26.07 5.09
N LYS A 559 32.27 -25.29 5.95
CA LYS A 559 32.13 -25.27 7.42
C LYS A 559 30.91 -24.50 7.96
N ILE A 560 29.92 -24.21 7.10
CA ILE A 560 28.73 -23.46 7.51
C ILE A 560 27.91 -24.19 8.58
N GLY A 561 27.93 -25.53 8.56
CA GLY A 561 27.28 -26.37 9.56
C GLY A 561 27.91 -26.21 10.95
N GLU A 562 29.25 -26.12 11.02
CA GLU A 562 29.99 -25.89 12.26
C GLU A 562 29.75 -24.47 12.79
N LEU A 563 29.69 -23.47 11.91
CA LEU A 563 29.32 -22.11 12.28
C LEU A 563 27.90 -22.05 12.87
N ILE A 564 26.92 -22.65 12.21
CA ILE A 564 25.52 -22.67 12.69
C ILE A 564 25.41 -23.41 14.02
N SER A 565 26.04 -24.58 14.14
CA SER A 565 26.08 -25.37 15.38
C SER A 565 26.74 -24.56 16.51
N GLY A 566 27.86 -23.92 16.21
CA GLY A 566 28.58 -23.02 17.11
C GLY A 566 27.72 -21.87 17.59
N LEU A 567 27.03 -21.16 16.68
CA LEU A 567 26.14 -20.05 17.03
C LEU A 567 24.95 -20.45 17.90
N LEU A 568 24.47 -21.69 17.78
CA LEU A 568 23.38 -22.26 18.58
C LEU A 568 23.85 -22.83 19.93
N SER A 569 25.16 -23.00 20.14
CA SER A 569 25.69 -23.39 21.45
C SER A 569 25.53 -22.26 22.47
N PHE A 570 25.23 -22.62 23.72
CA PHE A 570 25.04 -21.66 24.81
C PHE A 570 26.24 -21.70 25.74
N GLY A 571 26.75 -20.53 26.13
CA GLY A 571 27.70 -20.40 27.23
C GLY A 571 27.00 -20.28 28.58
N ASP A 572 27.73 -20.62 29.64
CA ASP A 572 27.23 -20.59 31.03
C ASP A 572 27.21 -19.17 31.63
N GLY A 573 27.67 -18.15 30.90
CA GLY A 573 27.78 -16.76 31.35
C GLY A 573 28.90 -16.51 32.37
N LYS A 574 29.70 -17.53 32.70
CA LYS A 574 30.81 -17.44 33.66
C LYS A 574 32.14 -17.28 32.92
N PRO A 575 32.87 -16.17 33.12
CA PRO A 575 34.22 -15.99 32.57
C PRO A 575 35.16 -17.14 32.95
N LEU A 576 36.13 -17.44 32.08
CA LEU A 576 37.24 -18.34 32.40
C LEU A 576 38.19 -17.69 33.40
N GLU A 577 38.83 -18.50 34.25
CA GLU A 577 39.87 -18.05 35.16
C GLU A 577 41.11 -17.56 34.38
N THR A 578 41.79 -16.53 34.90
CA THR A 578 42.97 -15.93 34.27
C THR A 578 44.09 -16.95 34.11
N GLY A 579 44.61 -17.11 32.88
CA GLY A 579 45.71 -18.04 32.57
C GLY A 579 45.32 -19.29 31.78
N ASP A 580 44.03 -19.54 31.55
CA ASP A 580 43.53 -20.68 30.75
C ASP A 580 43.45 -20.35 29.24
N ILE A 581 44.60 -20.14 28.60
CA ILE A 581 44.76 -19.53 27.27
C ILE A 581 44.20 -20.40 26.11
N ASP A 582 44.22 -21.72 26.26
CA ASP A 582 43.87 -22.67 25.20
C ASP A 582 42.50 -23.33 25.36
N ASN A 583 41.69 -22.90 26.33
CA ASN A 583 40.37 -23.47 26.54
C ASN A 583 39.36 -23.02 25.47
N PRO A 584 38.83 -23.94 24.65
CA PRO A 584 37.88 -23.61 23.60
C PRO A 584 36.44 -23.47 24.13
N LYS A 585 36.21 -23.58 25.44
CA LYS A 585 34.87 -23.53 26.03
C LYS A 585 34.22 -22.17 25.78
N ARG A 586 33.02 -22.22 25.22
CA ARG A 586 32.16 -21.04 25.04
C ARG A 586 31.56 -20.61 26.38
N THR A 587 31.82 -19.37 26.80
CA THR A 587 31.33 -18.81 28.07
C THR A 587 30.31 -17.69 27.91
N ASP A 588 30.13 -17.16 26.70
CA ASP A 588 29.33 -15.98 26.43
C ASP A 588 27.81 -16.24 26.39
N MET A 589 27.03 -15.21 26.71
CA MET A 589 25.56 -15.24 26.65
C MET A 589 24.99 -14.89 25.27
N GLY A 590 25.81 -14.81 24.22
CA GLY A 590 25.39 -14.40 22.87
C GLY A 590 24.33 -15.34 22.28
N GLY A 591 24.49 -16.66 22.46
CA GLY A 591 23.51 -17.64 21.99
C GLY A 591 22.12 -17.44 22.61
N LEU A 592 22.06 -17.07 23.90
CA LEU A 592 20.80 -16.79 24.60
C LEU A 592 20.12 -15.53 24.04
N ALA A 593 20.89 -14.48 23.75
CA ALA A 593 20.38 -13.25 23.16
C ALA A 593 19.78 -13.50 21.75
N MET A 594 20.47 -14.30 20.92
CA MET A 594 19.97 -14.69 19.59
C MET A 594 18.66 -15.46 19.68
N VAL A 595 18.55 -16.43 20.60
CA VAL A 595 17.32 -17.20 20.79
C VAL A 595 16.20 -16.33 21.35
N GLY A 596 16.48 -15.41 22.27
CA GLY A 596 15.49 -14.46 22.78
C GLY A 596 14.90 -13.57 21.68
N GLY A 597 15.76 -13.02 20.80
CA GLY A 597 15.33 -12.26 19.64
C GLY A 597 14.54 -13.12 18.63
N GLY A 598 15.02 -14.32 18.33
CA GLY A 598 14.33 -15.28 17.46
C GLY A 598 12.97 -15.72 18.01
N ALA A 599 12.85 -15.92 19.33
CA ALA A 599 11.60 -16.26 19.99
C ALA A 599 10.56 -15.15 19.87
N CYS A 600 10.97 -13.88 19.94
CA CYS A 600 10.07 -12.73 19.70
C CYS A 600 9.49 -12.76 18.27
N LEU A 601 10.33 -13.04 17.27
CA LEU A 601 9.89 -13.17 15.88
C LEU A 601 8.96 -14.38 15.69
N ALA A 602 9.32 -15.53 16.26
CA ALA A 602 8.51 -16.74 16.23
C ALA A 602 7.14 -16.52 16.90
N LEU A 603 7.08 -15.77 18.00
CA LEU A 603 5.84 -15.40 18.68
C LEU A 603 4.96 -14.52 17.80
N VAL A 604 5.52 -13.52 17.09
CA VAL A 604 4.74 -12.70 16.14
C VAL A 604 4.17 -13.56 15.00
N LEU A 605 4.99 -14.46 14.43
CA LEU A 605 4.55 -15.37 13.37
C LEU A 605 3.46 -16.35 13.86
N ALA A 606 3.64 -16.92 15.05
CA ALA A 606 2.65 -17.77 15.69
C ALA A 606 1.35 -17.01 15.94
N CYS A 607 1.41 -15.80 16.51
CA CYS A 607 0.24 -14.95 16.71
C CYS A 607 -0.49 -14.63 15.41
N GLU A 608 0.21 -14.32 14.30
CA GLU A 608 -0.43 -14.11 13.00
C GLU A 608 -1.03 -15.40 12.43
N PHE A 609 -0.35 -16.53 12.58
CA PHE A 609 -0.85 -17.84 12.17
C PHE A 609 -2.11 -18.24 12.95
N PHE A 610 -2.09 -18.11 14.28
CA PHE A 610 -3.25 -18.34 15.14
C PHE A 610 -4.35 -17.33 14.90
N ASN A 611 -4.05 -16.05 14.64
CA ASN A 611 -5.06 -15.09 14.19
C ASN A 611 -5.69 -15.53 12.87
N LYS A 612 -4.95 -16.15 11.96
CA LYS A 612 -5.50 -16.61 10.68
C LYS A 612 -6.36 -17.86 10.82
N ILE A 613 -6.04 -18.76 11.75
CA ILE A 613 -6.75 -20.04 11.98
C ILE A 613 -7.94 -19.86 12.93
N SER A 614 -7.74 -19.15 14.04
CA SER A 614 -8.73 -18.97 15.10
C SER A 614 -9.66 -17.79 14.84
N SER A 615 -9.24 -16.80 14.03
CA SER A 615 -9.96 -15.54 13.92
C SER A 615 -10.84 -15.41 12.68
N ARG A 616 -12.13 -15.74 12.87
CA ARG A 616 -13.23 -15.01 12.23
C ARG A 616 -13.40 -13.58 12.80
N ILE A 617 -12.54 -13.12 13.71
CA ILE A 617 -12.73 -11.92 14.54
C ILE A 617 -11.68 -10.80 14.28
N ALA A 618 -10.53 -11.11 13.65
CA ALA A 618 -9.41 -10.19 13.48
C ALA A 618 -8.61 -10.40 12.19
N SER A 619 -9.15 -11.14 11.20
CA SER A 619 -8.71 -11.00 9.81
C SER A 619 -8.92 -9.55 9.40
N GLY A 620 -7.89 -8.91 8.83
CA GLY A 620 -8.02 -7.59 8.19
C GLY A 620 -9.30 -7.57 7.36
N TYR A 621 -10.22 -6.70 7.75
CA TYR A 621 -11.61 -6.73 7.34
C TYR A 621 -11.71 -6.14 5.92
N VAL A 622 -11.77 -6.99 4.90
CA VAL A 622 -12.16 -6.62 3.52
C VAL A 622 -13.56 -7.17 3.20
N GLY A 623 -14.36 -7.45 4.23
CA GLY A 623 -15.68 -8.07 4.13
C GLY A 623 -15.73 -9.45 4.80
N ARG A 624 -16.95 -9.91 5.15
CA ARG A 624 -17.16 -11.24 5.73
C ARG A 624 -16.66 -12.31 4.75
N SER A 625 -15.71 -13.13 5.19
CA SER A 625 -15.40 -14.43 4.58
C SER A 625 -14.88 -14.38 3.13
N MET A 626 -14.03 -13.40 2.77
CA MET A 626 -13.19 -13.51 1.57
C MET A 626 -11.77 -13.96 1.96
N PRO A 627 -11.52 -15.28 2.13
CA PRO A 627 -10.16 -15.77 2.27
C PRO A 627 -9.39 -15.51 0.97
N VAL A 628 -8.21 -14.90 1.09
CA VAL A 628 -7.29 -14.77 -0.04
C VAL A 628 -6.91 -16.18 -0.51
N PRO A 629 -7.01 -16.50 -1.82
CA PRO A 629 -6.61 -17.81 -2.34
C PRO A 629 -5.19 -18.18 -1.91
N MET A 630 -4.99 -19.42 -1.46
CA MET A 630 -3.71 -19.87 -0.91
C MET A 630 -2.54 -19.71 -1.89
N ARG A 631 -2.79 -19.87 -3.19
CA ARG A 631 -1.77 -19.67 -4.25
C ARG A 631 -1.29 -18.21 -4.32
N ALA A 632 -2.21 -17.25 -4.28
CA ALA A 632 -1.88 -15.83 -4.30
C ALA A 632 -1.13 -15.42 -3.02
N TYR A 633 -1.55 -15.97 -1.88
CA TYR A 633 -0.87 -15.77 -0.60
C TYR A 633 0.55 -16.32 -0.61
N CYS A 634 0.76 -17.54 -1.11
CA CYS A 634 2.08 -18.16 -1.16
C CYS A 634 3.03 -17.34 -2.05
N ARG A 635 2.57 -16.95 -3.25
CA ARG A 635 3.36 -16.10 -4.17
C ARG A 635 3.74 -14.76 -3.52
N TYR A 636 2.78 -14.10 -2.89
CA TYR A 636 3.01 -12.84 -2.18
C TYR A 636 4.01 -13.02 -1.03
N THR A 637 3.85 -14.07 -0.23
CA THR A 637 4.71 -14.35 0.92
C THR A 637 6.14 -14.65 0.48
N CYS A 638 6.34 -15.49 -0.54
CA CYS A 638 7.68 -15.80 -1.06
C CYS A 638 8.40 -14.55 -1.61
N PHE A 639 7.68 -13.68 -2.33
CA PHE A 639 8.23 -12.42 -2.81
C PHE A 639 8.76 -11.55 -1.65
N TRP A 640 7.95 -11.37 -0.60
CA TRP A 640 8.36 -10.58 0.56
C TRP A 640 9.46 -11.23 1.37
N LEU A 641 9.46 -12.56 1.52
CA LEU A 641 10.55 -13.28 2.20
C LEU A 641 11.89 -13.08 1.48
N LEU A 642 11.91 -13.15 0.15
CA LEU A 642 13.12 -12.90 -0.64
C LEU A 642 13.59 -11.44 -0.48
N LEU A 643 12.68 -10.48 -0.66
CA LEU A 643 12.99 -9.05 -0.53
C LEU A 643 13.55 -8.73 0.86
N PHE A 644 12.90 -9.22 1.91
CA PHE A 644 13.36 -9.00 3.28
C PHE A 644 14.67 -9.74 3.57
N ALA A 645 14.90 -10.95 3.05
CA ALA A 645 16.18 -11.63 3.23
C ALA A 645 17.35 -10.82 2.62
N CYS A 646 17.19 -10.32 1.39
CA CYS A 646 18.19 -9.48 0.74
C CYS A 646 18.45 -8.19 1.54
N LYS A 647 17.38 -7.49 1.93
CA LYS A 647 17.48 -6.24 2.71
C LYS A 647 18.14 -6.48 4.07
N LEU A 648 17.72 -7.52 4.80
CA LEU A 648 18.28 -7.88 6.09
C LEU A 648 19.77 -8.23 6.01
N THR A 649 20.18 -8.92 4.96
CA THR A 649 21.58 -9.29 4.76
C THR A 649 22.43 -8.03 4.55
N PHE A 650 21.95 -7.10 3.72
CA PHE A 650 22.61 -5.82 3.49
C PHE A 650 22.67 -4.97 4.77
N ASP A 651 21.53 -4.75 5.42
CA ASP A 651 21.42 -3.93 6.63
C ASP A 651 22.27 -4.51 7.77
N TYR A 652 22.34 -5.84 7.89
CA TYR A 652 23.21 -6.51 8.86
C TYR A 652 24.69 -6.22 8.60
N GLN A 653 25.16 -6.44 7.37
CA GLN A 653 26.58 -6.32 7.00
C GLN A 653 27.10 -4.88 7.13
N TYR A 654 26.31 -3.89 6.72
CA TYR A 654 26.79 -2.51 6.63
C TYR A 654 26.38 -1.62 7.81
N MET A 655 25.30 -1.94 8.52
CA MET A 655 24.76 -1.06 9.55
C MET A 655 24.73 -1.72 10.92
N ILE A 656 24.02 -2.84 11.08
CA ILE A 656 23.70 -3.36 12.41
C ILE A 656 24.92 -3.93 13.12
N LYS A 657 25.78 -4.69 12.41
CA LYS A 657 27.00 -5.26 13.01
C LYS A 657 27.91 -4.17 13.57
N ALA A 658 28.25 -3.18 12.75
CA ALA A 658 29.08 -2.04 13.14
C ALA A 658 28.46 -1.23 14.29
N LEU A 659 27.13 -1.04 14.29
CA LEU A 659 26.43 -0.33 15.36
C LEU A 659 26.50 -1.10 16.69
N VAL A 660 26.34 -2.42 16.68
CA VAL A 660 26.44 -3.24 17.89
C VAL A 660 27.85 -3.21 18.46
N GLU A 661 28.88 -3.36 17.62
CA GLU A 661 30.28 -3.31 18.04
C GLU A 661 30.65 -1.97 18.67
N THR A 662 30.27 -0.87 18.02
CA THR A 662 30.51 0.49 18.54
C THR A 662 29.73 0.76 19.82
N THR A 663 28.49 0.27 19.92
CA THR A 663 27.70 0.40 21.16
C THR A 663 28.34 -0.37 22.32
N LEU A 664 28.86 -1.57 22.06
CA LEU A 664 29.60 -2.35 23.07
C LEU A 664 30.89 -1.63 23.48
N PHE A 665 31.66 -1.12 22.52
CA PHE A 665 32.86 -0.32 22.81
C PHE A 665 32.51 0.88 23.72
N ILE A 666 31.49 1.66 23.36
CA ILE A 666 31.05 2.82 24.15
C ILE A 666 30.58 2.37 25.54
N TRP A 667 29.81 1.29 25.65
CA TRP A 667 29.30 0.85 26.95
C TRP A 667 30.40 0.46 27.94
N TYR A 668 31.55 -0.01 27.45
CA TYR A 668 32.62 -0.58 28.26
C TYR A 668 33.93 0.25 28.28
N ALA A 669 33.99 1.38 27.60
CA ALA A 669 35.16 2.29 27.65
C ALA A 669 35.28 2.99 29.03
N LYS A 670 36.44 3.60 29.33
CA LYS A 670 36.68 4.35 30.57
C LYS A 670 36.15 5.78 30.49
N GLU A 671 35.50 6.27 31.57
CA GLU A 671 34.79 7.58 31.65
C GLU A 671 35.61 8.80 31.19
N ASP A 672 36.94 8.75 31.36
CA ASP A 672 37.85 9.86 31.05
C ASP A 672 38.24 9.96 29.56
N ASP A 673 38.11 8.87 28.78
CA ASP A 673 38.54 8.80 27.36
C ASP A 673 37.38 9.02 26.36
N TYR A 674 36.15 9.22 26.84
CA TYR A 674 34.93 9.29 26.02
C TYR A 674 34.80 10.54 25.12
N LEU A 675 35.17 11.72 25.65
CA LEU A 675 34.94 13.01 25.01
C LEU A 675 35.69 13.21 23.67
N PRO A 676 36.98 12.87 23.51
CA PRO A 676 37.67 13.02 22.23
C PRO A 676 37.16 12.03 21.16
N ILE A 677 36.67 10.86 21.58
CA ILE A 677 36.21 9.79 20.69
C ILE A 677 34.82 10.14 20.11
N LEU A 678 33.88 10.65 20.93
CA LEU A 678 32.52 10.98 20.47
C LEU A 678 32.51 12.02 19.33
N CYS A 679 33.41 13.02 19.36
CA CYS A 679 33.52 14.05 18.32
C CYS A 679 33.99 13.51 16.95
N VAL A 680 34.79 12.45 16.93
CA VAL A 680 35.25 11.80 15.68
C VAL A 680 34.14 10.91 15.11
N TYR A 681 33.41 10.20 15.98
CA TYR A 681 32.35 9.29 15.57
C TYR A 681 31.06 10.00 15.11
N VAL A 682 30.64 11.09 15.77
CA VAL A 682 29.48 11.91 15.33
C VAL A 682 29.66 12.37 13.88
N ARG A 683 30.88 12.78 13.50
CA ARG A 683 31.21 13.23 12.14
C ARG A 683 31.14 12.09 11.10
N ARG A 684 31.34 10.82 11.51
CA ARG A 684 31.26 9.62 10.66
C ARG A 684 29.83 9.06 10.58
N THR A 685 29.05 9.18 11.65
CA THR A 685 27.62 8.83 11.67
C THR A 685 26.75 9.84 10.92
N ASP A 686 27.10 11.13 10.91
CA ASP A 686 26.38 12.15 10.12
C ASP A 686 26.49 11.89 8.61
N PHE A 687 27.59 11.30 8.14
CA PHE A 687 27.76 10.87 6.74
C PHE A 687 26.87 9.67 6.39
N LEU A 688 26.71 8.72 7.31
CA LEU A 688 25.81 7.56 7.17
C LEU A 688 24.33 7.95 7.29
N LEU A 689 23.99 8.89 8.19
CA LEU A 689 22.66 9.48 8.30
C LEU A 689 22.31 10.35 7.09
N GLY A 690 23.30 11.02 6.48
CA GLY A 690 23.15 11.75 5.22
C GLY A 690 22.73 10.86 4.04
N LEU A 691 23.33 9.67 3.92
CA LEU A 691 22.92 8.65 2.93
C LEU A 691 21.51 8.07 3.20
N VAL A 692 21.10 8.01 4.47
CA VAL A 692 19.73 7.61 4.86
C VAL A 692 18.71 8.72 4.61
N GLY A 693 19.14 9.99 4.65
CA GLY A 693 18.33 11.16 4.31
C GLY A 693 17.83 11.14 2.86
N ASP A 694 18.68 10.76 1.92
CA ASP A 694 18.33 10.69 0.49
C ASP A 694 17.47 9.46 0.14
N PHE A 695 17.59 8.36 0.90
CA PHE A 695 16.72 7.18 0.73
C PHE A 695 15.32 7.34 1.35
N ARG A 696 15.12 8.30 2.27
CA ARG A 696 13.81 8.56 2.90
C ARG A 696 12.77 9.14 1.93
N LEU A 697 13.18 9.59 0.74
CA LEU A 697 12.23 10.02 -0.29
C LEU A 697 11.66 8.85 -1.13
N PHE A 698 12.28 7.66 -1.10
CA PHE A 698 11.84 6.52 -1.91
C PHE A 698 11.06 5.44 -1.15
N CYS A 699 10.97 5.52 0.19
CA CYS A 699 10.28 4.51 1.02
C CYS A 699 8.88 4.93 1.50
N TRP A 700 8.25 5.88 0.82
CA TRP A 700 6.83 6.24 0.96
C TRP A 700 6.03 5.93 -0.32
N ILE A 701 6.33 4.81 -0.98
CA ILE A 701 5.48 4.09 -1.94
C ILE A 701 5.75 2.60 -1.72
#